data_AF-A0AA40FRE6-F1
#
_entry.id   AF-A0AA40FRE6-F1
#
_cell.length_a   1.000
_cell.length_b   1.000
_cell.length_c   1.000
_cell.angle_alpha   90.00
_cell.angle_beta   90.00
_cell.angle_gamma   90.00
#
_symmetry.space_group_name_H-M   'P 1'
#
loop_
_entity.id
_entity.type
_entity.pdbx_description
1 polymer ?
#
loop_
_entity_poly.entity_id
_entity_poly.type
_entity_poly.pdbx_seq_one_letter_code
_entity_poly.pdbx_strand_id
1 'polypeptide(L)'
;MHSRAETLLKRKDTQAFRERTKRDALNELQHELEKLEETTIGEFKEEIHRQFEGFTHLFQRFLQEEGPSLEWDRIQKLPDDAIRDYNSLPTPNGEEVKAFLSKLIVIKLNGGLGTSMGCHGPKSVIAVRNGLTFLDLTVQQIEYLNKTYNANVPLILMDSFNTDDDTQRIIRKYKGIDVDIQTFNQSCYPRINRDSLLPIAKHCDIADDIEAWYPPGHGDFYESFRNSGLLNKFIKEGREYCFISNIDNLGATVDFKILKLLLDKREASPLEFVMEVTDKTRADVKGGTLIKYEDKLRLLEIAQVPKDHVDDFKSIKTFKFFNTNNLWIKLSAIKRVLEENSLNMEIIVNNKTFEHGLNIIQLETAVGAAMKSFEGSIGINVPRSRFLPVKKTSDLMLVMSNLYTLRNGSLVMSPQRMFPTTPLIKLGDNHFAKVKEFLTRFPAIPDLLELDHLTVSGDVTFGKGVTLKGTVIIIANHGERIDLPSGTILENKIVSGYPAMEKVKKKLGLFHCSRSRNILRDLMFRDFGFSYYNCCKTKTLAAESIAERNLIWKKHKELEYDLPEHPKATFLMVFSPDGTKMASTHGNHNVYITDVATRKNIKILSGHPRTPWCIAFHPASNHILASGCLGGQVRIWDLRDGSKVWNTESQTVIASLAFHPSEKLLVIATNNEIHFWDWSQSEPFAVISTKTSVEKVRYVAFDNLGKKLITGIGNNCRESKFRSRLSNWRTSHDDYVLGNETLQNEAIQSFRTFGTEPSHSTQSNIRGSVSDDQSWILQYIYNSRQRTGRGSGEYDNETPVPEDVSAVVLNFSGISVRNYRIQAWDFSKGEIPDIKNSEKNIVINKCKIRNDASINISSDGTLLATCFTGSAGVYSLQWETLGKEIYLADAYDSVISVSISPTQEYLLVGLARSDIENAYTMAIIYRMTRRQFHSNNPKKAIRDFLSQMKNFQQSSHSIVGHTSINCIRWAPQPGQGLIYATNTGRLAILY
;
A
#
# COMPACT_ATOMS: atom_id res chain seq x y z
N MET A 1 -39.12 35.10 -29.03
CA MET A 1 -38.00 34.99 -30.01
C MET A 1 -37.05 36.19 -29.98
N HIS A 2 -37.51 37.43 -29.71
CA HIS A 2 -36.64 38.62 -29.64
C HIS A 2 -35.52 38.58 -28.58
N SER A 3 -35.81 38.13 -27.34
CA SER A 3 -34.79 38.03 -26.27
C SER A 3 -33.65 37.04 -26.59
N ARG A 4 -33.95 35.97 -27.35
CA ARG A 4 -32.94 34.97 -27.76
C ARG A 4 -32.06 35.52 -28.90
N ALA A 5 -32.62 36.36 -29.78
CA ALA A 5 -31.89 37.03 -30.86
C ALA A 5 -30.95 38.14 -30.34
N GLU A 6 -31.36 38.94 -29.36
CA GLU A 6 -30.50 39.97 -28.72
C GLU A 6 -29.35 39.36 -27.92
N THR A 7 -29.59 38.22 -27.26
CA THR A 7 -28.53 37.48 -26.55
C THR A 7 -27.51 36.87 -27.52
N LEU A 8 -27.97 36.43 -28.70
CA LEU A 8 -27.12 35.93 -29.78
C LEU A 8 -26.32 37.07 -30.45
N LEU A 9 -26.90 38.27 -30.64
CA LEU A 9 -26.19 39.45 -31.15
C LEU A 9 -25.09 39.91 -30.19
N LYS A 10 -25.39 40.05 -28.89
CA LYS A 10 -24.39 40.43 -27.87
C LYS A 10 -23.24 39.42 -27.75
N ARG A 11 -23.52 38.12 -27.92
CA ARG A 11 -22.48 37.07 -27.97
C ARG A 11 -21.59 37.21 -29.20
N LYS A 12 -22.16 37.54 -30.37
CA LYS A 12 -21.40 37.76 -31.60
C LYS A 12 -20.48 38.99 -31.51
N ASP A 13 -20.97 40.10 -30.94
CA ASP A 13 -20.14 41.31 -30.77
C ASP A 13 -19.00 41.09 -29.77
N THR A 14 -19.25 40.32 -28.70
CA THR A 14 -18.21 39.97 -27.72
C THR A 14 -17.16 39.01 -28.31
N GLN A 15 -17.58 38.05 -29.15
CA GLN A 15 -16.66 37.17 -29.87
C GLN A 15 -15.83 37.94 -30.90
N ALA A 16 -16.46 38.82 -31.69
CA ALA A 16 -15.76 39.66 -32.67
C ALA A 16 -14.75 40.61 -32.00
N PHE A 17 -15.07 41.17 -30.84
CA PHE A 17 -14.13 41.97 -30.06
C PHE A 17 -12.92 41.16 -29.59
N ARG A 18 -13.14 39.95 -29.04
CA ARG A 18 -12.05 39.04 -28.64
C ARG A 18 -11.17 38.63 -29.82
N GLU A 19 -11.77 38.32 -30.97
CA GLU A 19 -11.02 38.00 -32.19
C GLU A 19 -10.16 39.16 -32.68
N ARG A 20 -10.63 40.41 -32.55
CA ARG A 20 -9.83 41.59 -32.85
C ARG A 20 -8.65 41.73 -31.89
N THR A 21 -8.88 41.65 -30.58
CA THR A 21 -7.80 41.72 -29.58
C THR A 21 -6.74 40.63 -29.79
N LYS A 22 -7.13 39.41 -30.19
CA LYS A 22 -6.19 38.33 -30.53
C LYS A 22 -5.34 38.67 -31.77
N ARG A 23 -5.96 39.23 -32.82
CA ARG A 23 -5.24 39.65 -34.02
C ARG A 23 -4.29 40.80 -33.71
N ASP A 24 -4.72 41.77 -32.90
CA ASP A 24 -3.89 42.90 -32.50
C ASP A 24 -2.65 42.41 -31.71
N ALA A 25 -2.83 41.51 -30.74
CA ALA A 25 -1.72 40.91 -29.99
C ALA A 25 -0.75 40.11 -30.88
N LEU A 26 -1.25 39.39 -31.90
CA LEU A 26 -0.42 38.68 -32.86
C LEU A 26 0.39 39.65 -33.74
N ASN A 27 -0.25 40.72 -34.21
CA ASN A 27 0.42 41.75 -35.01
C ASN A 27 1.49 42.49 -34.21
N GLU A 28 1.22 42.82 -32.95
CA GLU A 28 2.20 43.44 -32.05
C GLU A 28 3.39 42.51 -31.79
N LEU A 29 3.13 41.21 -31.54
CA LEU A 29 4.18 40.22 -31.39
C LEU A 29 5.06 40.16 -32.64
N GLN A 30 4.45 40.06 -33.83
CA GLN A 30 5.17 39.97 -35.09
C GLN A 30 6.04 41.21 -35.32
N HIS A 31 5.53 42.41 -35.02
CA HIS A 31 6.29 43.64 -35.13
C HIS A 31 7.51 43.70 -34.18
N GLU A 32 7.37 43.19 -32.95
CA GLU A 32 8.51 43.09 -32.02
C GLU A 32 9.53 42.02 -32.45
N LEU A 33 9.09 40.91 -33.04
CA LEU A 33 9.99 39.90 -33.61
C LEU A 33 10.76 40.43 -34.81
N GLU A 34 10.13 41.22 -35.68
CA GLU A 34 10.79 41.90 -36.80
C GLU A 34 11.90 42.85 -36.31
N LYS A 35 11.63 43.63 -35.24
CA LYS A 35 12.66 44.48 -34.60
C LYS A 35 13.82 43.67 -34.04
N LEU A 36 13.54 42.51 -33.45
CA LEU A 36 14.59 41.62 -32.95
C LEU A 36 15.44 41.08 -34.11
N GLU A 37 14.80 40.67 -35.20
CA GLU A 37 15.50 40.16 -36.40
C GLU A 37 16.48 41.19 -36.98
N GLU A 38 16.13 42.49 -36.94
CA GLU A 38 17.01 43.60 -37.37
C GLU A 38 18.30 43.71 -36.54
N THR A 39 18.35 43.20 -35.32
CA THR A 39 19.55 43.22 -34.47
C THR A 39 20.61 42.20 -34.88
N THR A 40 20.29 41.26 -35.78
CA THR A 40 21.21 40.19 -36.21
C THR A 40 21.96 40.50 -37.51
N ILE A 41 23.21 40.04 -37.62
CA ILE A 41 24.06 40.22 -38.79
C ILE A 41 24.15 38.92 -39.63
N GLY A 42 23.87 39.02 -40.93
CA GLY A 42 24.32 38.08 -41.97
C GLY A 42 23.78 36.66 -41.89
N GLU A 43 24.68 35.67 -41.76
CA GLU A 43 24.43 34.24 -42.01
C GLU A 43 23.42 33.58 -41.05
N PHE A 44 23.26 34.10 -39.84
CA PHE A 44 22.30 33.57 -38.86
C PHE A 44 20.87 34.08 -39.07
N LYS A 45 20.68 35.09 -39.93
CA LYS A 45 19.38 35.74 -40.13
C LYS A 45 18.32 34.80 -40.69
N GLU A 46 18.67 33.97 -41.67
CA GLU A 46 17.73 33.00 -42.25
C GLU A 46 17.29 31.93 -41.24
N GLU A 47 18.18 31.49 -40.37
CA GLU A 47 17.87 30.50 -39.34
C GLU A 47 16.96 31.10 -38.25
N ILE A 48 17.26 32.31 -37.79
CA ILE A 48 16.43 33.03 -36.82
C ILE A 48 15.05 33.34 -37.41
N HIS A 49 14.98 33.75 -38.67
CA HIS A 49 13.72 34.00 -39.36
C HIS A 49 12.82 32.75 -39.36
N ARG A 50 13.37 31.58 -39.73
CA ARG A 50 12.64 30.30 -39.64
C ARG A 50 12.16 29.98 -38.23
N GLN A 51 13.00 30.23 -37.22
CA GLN A 51 12.63 30.01 -35.81
C GLN A 51 11.49 30.94 -35.39
N PHE A 52 11.51 32.21 -35.80
CA PHE A 52 10.45 33.17 -35.50
C PHE A 52 9.15 32.88 -36.25
N GLU A 53 9.21 32.37 -37.48
CA GLU A 53 8.01 31.85 -38.17
C GLU A 53 7.38 30.68 -37.40
N GLY A 54 8.18 29.71 -36.97
CA GLY A 54 7.71 28.58 -36.16
C GLY A 54 7.11 29.03 -34.83
N PHE A 55 7.74 29.99 -34.16
CA PHE A 55 7.25 30.59 -32.92
C PHE A 55 5.94 31.37 -33.12
N THR A 56 5.84 32.14 -34.20
CA THR A 56 4.62 32.88 -34.56
C THR A 56 3.47 31.93 -34.81
N HIS A 57 3.71 30.82 -35.52
CA HIS A 57 2.71 29.78 -35.73
C HIS A 57 2.25 29.14 -34.41
N LEU A 58 3.19 28.84 -33.50
CA LEU A 58 2.89 28.29 -32.18
C LEU A 58 2.06 29.28 -31.33
N PHE A 59 2.42 30.57 -31.36
CA PHE A 59 1.70 31.62 -30.65
C PHE A 59 0.30 31.87 -31.22
N GLN A 60 0.17 31.86 -32.55
CA GLN A 60 -1.13 31.95 -33.22
C GLN A 60 -2.07 30.82 -32.77
N ARG A 61 -1.56 29.59 -32.71
CA ARG A 61 -2.33 28.44 -32.20
C ARG A 61 -2.68 28.59 -30.72
N PHE A 62 -1.77 29.10 -29.89
CA PHE A 62 -2.03 29.38 -28.48
C PHE A 62 -3.20 30.35 -28.29
N LEU A 63 -3.28 31.42 -29.09
CA LEU A 63 -4.40 32.37 -29.03
C LEU A 63 -5.74 31.77 -29.53
N GLN A 64 -5.69 30.76 -30.39
CA GLN A 64 -6.87 30.07 -30.91
C GLN A 64 -7.45 29.06 -29.90
N GLU A 65 -6.59 28.39 -29.11
CA GLU A 65 -6.97 27.36 -28.13
C GLU A 65 -7.46 27.99 -26.78
N GLU A 66 -8.68 28.53 -26.73
CA GLU A 66 -9.26 29.17 -25.51
C GLU A 66 -10.01 28.21 -24.55
N GLY A 67 -10.05 26.91 -24.85
CA GLY A 67 -10.76 25.89 -24.07
C GLY A 67 -9.90 24.68 -23.69
N PRO A 68 -10.40 23.75 -22.87
CA PRO A 68 -9.72 22.47 -22.66
C PRO A 68 -9.54 21.79 -24.02
N SER A 69 -8.30 21.41 -24.35
CA SER A 69 -7.93 20.83 -25.65
C SER A 69 -8.55 19.45 -25.93
N LEU A 70 -9.32 18.94 -24.97
CA LEU A 70 -9.98 17.66 -24.99
C LEU A 70 -11.26 17.69 -24.13
N GLU A 71 -12.36 17.18 -24.67
CA GLU A 71 -13.59 16.92 -23.91
C GLU A 71 -13.47 15.56 -23.20
N TRP A 72 -13.53 15.56 -21.87
CA TRP A 72 -13.31 14.35 -21.05
C TRP A 72 -14.28 13.21 -21.39
N ASP A 73 -15.56 13.54 -21.65
CA ASP A 73 -16.60 12.56 -21.95
C ASP A 73 -16.42 11.86 -23.31
N ARG A 74 -15.59 12.40 -24.20
CA ARG A 74 -15.28 11.79 -25.50
C ARG A 74 -14.10 10.83 -25.44
N ILE A 75 -13.40 10.72 -24.30
CA ILE A 75 -12.30 9.76 -24.14
C ILE A 75 -12.87 8.34 -24.18
N GLN A 76 -12.36 7.54 -25.11
CA GLN A 76 -12.73 6.14 -25.24
C GLN A 76 -11.71 5.25 -24.53
N LYS A 77 -12.17 4.08 -24.08
CA LYS A 77 -11.26 3.02 -23.61
C LYS A 77 -10.37 2.57 -24.75
N LEU A 78 -9.11 2.27 -24.42
CA LEU A 78 -8.18 1.69 -25.37
C LEU A 78 -8.71 0.33 -25.84
N PRO A 79 -8.73 0.05 -27.16
CA PRO A 79 -9.07 -1.26 -27.67
C PRO A 79 -7.93 -2.25 -27.36
N ASP A 80 -8.25 -3.54 -27.32
CA ASP A 80 -7.30 -4.59 -26.88
C ASP A 80 -6.07 -4.74 -27.80
N ASP A 81 -6.16 -4.27 -29.05
CA ASP A 81 -5.10 -4.29 -30.05
C ASP A 81 -4.21 -3.02 -30.05
N ALA A 82 -4.62 -1.95 -29.38
CA ALA A 82 -3.87 -0.69 -29.33
C ALA A 82 -2.55 -0.78 -28.55
N ILE A 83 -2.45 -1.72 -27.61
CA ILE A 83 -1.23 -1.95 -26.82
C ILE A 83 -0.87 -3.43 -26.88
N ARG A 84 0.28 -3.74 -27.49
CA ARG A 84 0.80 -5.12 -27.53
C ARG A 84 1.72 -5.39 -26.34
N ASP A 85 1.62 -6.60 -25.80
CA ASP A 85 2.52 -7.04 -24.73
C ASP A 85 3.91 -7.39 -25.29
N TYR A 86 4.97 -6.90 -24.65
CA TYR A 86 6.35 -7.14 -25.08
C TYR A 86 6.71 -8.63 -25.15
N ASN A 87 6.15 -9.46 -24.27
CA ASN A 87 6.45 -10.89 -24.25
C ASN A 87 5.88 -11.66 -25.45
N SER A 88 4.85 -11.10 -26.10
CA SER A 88 4.24 -11.68 -27.31
C SER A 88 5.07 -11.45 -28.58
N LEU A 89 6.07 -10.56 -28.54
CA LEU A 89 6.83 -10.15 -29.72
C LEU A 89 7.80 -11.24 -30.19
N PRO A 90 7.94 -11.44 -31.51
CA PRO A 90 8.85 -12.43 -32.07
C PRO A 90 10.31 -12.05 -31.81
N THR A 91 11.13 -13.05 -31.48
CA THR A 91 12.57 -12.83 -31.30
C THR A 91 13.28 -12.96 -32.66
N PRO A 92 14.17 -12.03 -33.04
CA PRO A 92 14.97 -12.12 -34.27
C PRO A 92 16.08 -13.16 -34.18
N ASN A 93 16.41 -13.77 -35.32
CA ASN A 93 17.61 -14.59 -35.46
C ASN A 93 18.85 -13.69 -35.65
N GLY A 94 20.04 -14.17 -35.26
CA GLY A 94 21.27 -13.35 -35.28
C GLY A 94 21.65 -12.73 -36.64
N GLU A 95 21.35 -13.41 -37.75
CA GLU A 95 21.60 -12.90 -39.11
C GLU A 95 20.62 -11.78 -39.51
N GLU A 96 19.37 -11.85 -39.05
CA GLU A 96 18.35 -10.82 -39.31
C GLU A 96 18.71 -9.50 -38.60
N VAL A 97 19.30 -9.59 -37.40
CA VAL A 97 19.66 -8.43 -36.58
C VAL A 97 20.57 -7.46 -37.32
N LYS A 98 21.57 -7.96 -38.05
CA LYS A 98 22.48 -7.10 -38.83
C LYS A 98 21.73 -6.27 -39.89
N ALA A 99 20.85 -6.91 -40.64
CA ALA A 99 20.05 -6.25 -41.68
C ALA A 99 19.05 -5.25 -41.11
N PHE A 100 18.54 -5.50 -39.90
CA PHE A 100 17.65 -4.59 -39.20
C PHE A 100 18.39 -3.37 -38.65
N LEU A 101 19.57 -3.57 -38.08
CA LEU A 101 20.41 -2.49 -37.54
C LEU A 101 20.89 -1.52 -38.63
N SER A 102 21.16 -2.00 -39.85
CA SER A 102 21.51 -1.11 -40.97
C SER A 102 20.39 -0.14 -41.36
N LYS A 103 19.15 -0.38 -40.93
CA LYS A 103 17.99 0.49 -41.20
C LYS A 103 17.64 1.42 -40.04
N LEU A 104 18.31 1.28 -38.90
CA LEU A 104 18.01 2.03 -37.67
C LEU A 104 18.96 3.22 -37.50
N ILE A 105 18.44 4.31 -36.95
CA ILE A 105 19.22 5.39 -36.34
C ILE A 105 18.82 5.57 -34.87
N VAL A 106 19.77 5.92 -34.00
CA VAL A 106 19.50 6.14 -32.57
C VAL A 106 19.63 7.62 -32.26
N ILE A 107 18.57 8.20 -31.69
CA ILE A 107 18.49 9.62 -31.34
C ILE A 107 18.34 9.76 -29.82
N LYS A 108 19.18 10.61 -29.22
CA LYS A 108 19.12 10.93 -27.80
C LYS A 108 18.80 12.40 -27.60
N LEU A 109 17.79 12.68 -26.80
CA LEU A 109 17.40 14.03 -26.41
C LEU A 109 18.40 14.54 -25.36
N ASN A 110 19.19 15.57 -25.73
CA ASN A 110 20.30 16.13 -24.95
C ASN A 110 20.18 17.65 -24.71
N GLY A 111 19.01 18.24 -24.91
CA GLY A 111 18.73 19.65 -24.60
C GLY A 111 18.58 19.96 -23.10
N GLY A 112 18.61 18.95 -22.23
CA GLY A 112 18.38 19.09 -20.80
C GLY A 112 19.63 19.48 -20.01
N LEU A 113 19.50 20.51 -19.15
CA LEU A 113 20.55 20.93 -18.23
C LEU A 113 20.58 20.11 -16.93
N GLY A 114 21.78 19.98 -16.36
CA GLY A 114 22.04 19.34 -15.07
C GLY A 114 21.68 20.18 -13.83
N THR A 115 21.01 21.32 -14.00
CA THR A 115 20.77 22.32 -12.93
C THR A 115 19.99 21.77 -11.74
N SER A 116 19.01 20.90 -11.98
CA SER A 116 18.25 20.20 -10.93
C SER A 116 19.13 19.38 -9.97
N MET A 117 20.30 18.94 -10.45
CA MET A 117 21.28 18.18 -9.68
C MET A 117 22.52 19.03 -9.31
N GLY A 118 22.44 20.36 -9.48
CA GLY A 118 23.50 21.30 -9.13
C GLY A 118 24.74 21.26 -10.02
N CYS A 119 24.62 20.70 -11.24
CA CYS A 119 25.70 20.69 -12.23
C CYS A 119 25.49 21.79 -13.27
N HIS A 120 26.58 22.46 -13.64
CA HIS A 120 26.61 23.37 -14.79
C HIS A 120 26.91 22.56 -16.06
N GLY A 121 26.15 22.81 -17.13
CA GLY A 121 26.29 22.11 -18.42
C GLY A 121 25.25 21.01 -18.68
N PRO A 122 25.43 20.25 -19.78
CA PRO A 122 24.49 19.23 -20.23
C PRO A 122 24.38 18.09 -19.22
N LYS A 123 23.16 17.60 -19.03
CA LYS A 123 22.91 16.48 -18.11
C LYS A 123 23.63 15.19 -18.52
N SER A 124 23.91 15.02 -19.81
CA SER A 124 24.62 13.87 -20.35
C SER A 124 26.04 13.69 -19.83
N VAL A 125 26.67 14.76 -19.34
CA VAL A 125 28.06 14.80 -18.86
C VAL A 125 28.18 14.40 -17.39
N ILE A 126 27.06 14.25 -16.69
CA ILE A 126 27.07 13.88 -15.28
C ILE A 126 27.58 12.44 -15.15
N ALA A 127 28.59 12.26 -14.29
CA ALA A 127 29.17 10.96 -14.02
C ALA A 127 28.14 10.06 -13.31
N VAL A 128 27.84 8.93 -13.93
CA VAL A 128 26.86 7.96 -13.47
C VAL A 128 27.51 6.83 -12.69
N ARG A 129 28.54 6.19 -13.25
CA ARG A 129 29.15 5.01 -12.63
C ARG A 129 30.61 4.85 -13.05
N ASN A 130 31.49 4.58 -12.09
CA ASN A 130 32.93 4.40 -12.33
C ASN A 130 33.58 5.53 -13.15
N GLY A 131 33.10 6.78 -12.96
CA GLY A 131 33.57 7.94 -13.73
C GLY A 131 33.03 8.03 -15.17
N LEU A 132 32.20 7.09 -15.63
CA LEU A 132 31.52 7.14 -16.92
C LEU A 132 30.27 8.01 -16.84
N THR A 133 30.10 8.87 -17.84
CA THR A 133 28.94 9.75 -18.01
C THR A 133 27.77 9.04 -18.70
N PHE A 134 26.58 9.65 -18.76
CA PHE A 134 25.46 9.09 -19.54
C PHE A 134 25.82 8.94 -21.03
N LEU A 135 26.56 9.92 -21.57
CA LEU A 135 27.04 9.88 -22.94
C LEU A 135 28.04 8.74 -23.15
N ASP A 136 29.00 8.57 -22.24
CA ASP A 136 29.97 7.45 -22.31
C ASP A 136 29.25 6.09 -22.34
N LEU A 137 28.25 5.91 -21.48
CA LEU A 137 27.47 4.67 -21.42
C LEU A 137 26.70 4.42 -22.72
N THR A 138 26.11 5.46 -23.31
CA THR A 138 25.38 5.34 -24.59
C THR A 138 26.32 5.01 -25.74
N VAL A 139 27.49 5.65 -25.81
CA VAL A 139 28.51 5.37 -26.82
C VAL A 139 29.00 3.94 -26.69
N GLN A 140 29.28 3.45 -25.47
CA GLN A 140 29.68 2.06 -25.24
C GLN A 140 28.61 1.05 -25.67
N GLN A 141 27.33 1.35 -25.47
CA GLN A 141 26.23 0.48 -25.90
C GLN A 141 26.20 0.33 -27.42
N ILE A 142 26.32 1.44 -28.15
CA ILE A 142 26.26 1.45 -29.62
C ILE A 142 27.55 0.89 -30.21
N GLU A 143 28.71 1.20 -29.63
CA GLU A 143 30.00 0.63 -30.02
C GLU A 143 29.98 -0.89 -29.87
N TYR A 144 29.49 -1.40 -28.74
CA TYR A 144 29.34 -2.83 -28.52
C TYR A 144 28.40 -3.48 -29.54
N LEU A 145 27.29 -2.81 -29.85
CA LEU A 145 26.33 -3.28 -30.84
C LEU A 145 26.94 -3.33 -32.25
N ASN A 146 27.64 -2.28 -32.67
CA ASN A 146 28.32 -2.21 -33.97
C ASN A 146 29.38 -3.30 -34.11
N LYS A 147 30.22 -3.49 -33.09
CA LYS A 147 31.26 -4.54 -33.06
C LYS A 147 30.69 -5.95 -33.07
N THR A 148 29.64 -6.20 -32.29
CA THR A 148 29.07 -7.56 -32.13
C THR A 148 28.37 -8.03 -33.40
N TYR A 149 27.61 -7.15 -34.06
CA TYR A 149 26.82 -7.51 -35.25
C TYR A 149 27.43 -7.04 -36.57
N ASN A 150 28.63 -6.44 -36.53
CA ASN A 150 29.30 -5.83 -37.68
C ASN A 150 28.33 -4.90 -38.46
N ALA A 151 27.72 -3.97 -37.72
CA ALA A 151 26.76 -2.99 -38.19
C ALA A 151 27.29 -1.57 -37.95
N ASN A 152 26.71 -0.59 -38.62
CA ASN A 152 27.04 0.83 -38.42
C ASN A 152 25.76 1.59 -38.05
N VAL A 153 25.44 1.62 -36.76
CA VAL A 153 24.30 2.38 -36.23
C VAL A 153 24.80 3.77 -35.79
N PRO A 154 24.28 4.86 -36.39
CA PRO A 154 24.64 6.21 -35.99
C PRO A 154 23.94 6.62 -34.70
N LEU A 155 24.65 7.39 -33.88
CA LEU A 155 24.14 8.07 -32.70
C LEU A 155 23.95 9.56 -33.00
N ILE A 156 22.73 10.05 -32.84
CA ILE A 156 22.39 11.46 -33.05
C ILE A 156 22.02 12.08 -31.69
N LEU A 157 22.64 13.21 -31.35
CA LEU A 157 22.28 13.99 -30.17
C LEU A 157 21.49 15.23 -30.62
N MET A 158 20.30 15.40 -30.04
CA MET A 158 19.51 16.61 -30.19
C MET A 158 19.87 17.55 -29.03
N ASP A 159 20.69 18.55 -29.34
CA ASP A 159 21.21 19.51 -28.39
C ASP A 159 20.30 20.75 -28.29
N SER A 160 20.65 21.64 -27.37
CA SER A 160 20.05 22.96 -27.22
C SER A 160 21.15 24.02 -27.27
N PHE A 161 20.80 25.28 -27.48
CA PHE A 161 21.75 26.39 -27.32
C PHE A 161 22.41 26.43 -25.93
N ASN A 162 21.81 25.82 -24.90
CA ASN A 162 22.41 25.71 -23.57
C ASN A 162 23.42 24.55 -23.42
N THR A 163 23.42 23.60 -24.37
CA THR A 163 24.15 22.33 -24.24
C THR A 163 25.08 22.01 -25.41
N ASP A 164 24.88 22.61 -26.58
CA ASP A 164 25.59 22.28 -27.83
C ASP A 164 27.10 22.52 -27.69
N ASP A 165 27.53 23.71 -27.29
CA ASP A 165 28.96 24.06 -27.14
C ASP A 165 29.72 23.08 -26.23
N ASP A 166 29.16 22.74 -25.08
CA ASP A 166 29.75 21.81 -24.13
C ASP A 166 29.76 20.38 -24.69
N THR A 167 28.69 19.98 -25.40
CA THR A 167 28.58 18.67 -26.04
C THR A 167 29.62 18.53 -27.17
N GLN A 168 29.80 19.54 -28.02
CA GLN A 168 30.81 19.56 -29.08
C GLN A 168 32.24 19.40 -28.55
N ARG A 169 32.55 20.05 -27.42
CA ARG A 169 33.86 19.92 -26.77
C ARG A 169 34.12 18.48 -26.33
N ILE A 170 33.09 17.80 -25.81
CA ILE A 170 33.19 16.45 -25.25
C ILE A 170 33.22 15.38 -26.35
N ILE A 171 32.47 15.55 -27.45
CA ILE A 171 32.42 14.56 -28.54
C ILE A 171 33.80 14.29 -29.14
N ARG A 172 34.71 15.28 -29.10
CA ARG A 172 36.11 15.13 -29.54
C ARG A 172 36.84 13.97 -28.84
N LYS A 173 36.43 13.59 -27.63
CA LYS A 173 36.93 12.43 -26.88
C LYS A 173 36.70 11.10 -27.60
N TYR A 174 35.61 10.99 -28.36
CA TYR A 174 35.21 9.74 -29.02
C TYR A 174 35.75 9.61 -30.45
N LYS A 175 36.61 10.54 -30.89
CA LYS A 175 37.31 10.42 -32.18
C LYS A 175 38.17 9.16 -32.18
N GLY A 176 37.88 8.24 -33.12
CA GLY A 176 38.56 6.95 -33.24
C GLY A 176 37.79 5.76 -32.64
N ILE A 177 36.61 5.98 -32.07
CA ILE A 177 35.67 4.92 -31.67
C ILE A 177 34.77 4.57 -32.86
N ASP A 178 34.37 3.30 -32.97
CA ASP A 178 33.52 2.76 -34.04
C ASP A 178 32.03 3.11 -33.89
N VAL A 179 31.75 4.41 -33.76
CA VAL A 179 30.40 4.98 -33.68
C VAL A 179 30.38 6.33 -34.40
N ASP A 180 29.50 6.47 -35.39
CA ASP A 180 29.22 7.76 -36.04
C ASP A 180 28.33 8.60 -35.12
N ILE A 181 28.89 9.67 -34.53
CA ILE A 181 28.18 10.58 -33.65
C ILE A 181 27.91 11.88 -34.40
N GLN A 182 26.64 12.21 -34.57
CA GLN A 182 26.18 13.47 -35.18
C GLN A 182 25.35 14.27 -34.17
N THR A 183 25.33 15.58 -34.34
CA THR A 183 24.64 16.51 -33.44
C THR A 183 23.85 17.51 -34.26
N PHE A 184 22.71 17.94 -33.74
CA PHE A 184 21.99 19.09 -34.26
C PHE A 184 21.32 19.84 -33.12
N ASN A 185 21.14 21.13 -33.30
CA ASN A 185 20.54 21.99 -32.30
C ASN A 185 19.03 22.12 -32.56
N GLN A 186 18.25 22.15 -31.49
CA GLN A 186 16.82 22.48 -31.55
C GLN A 186 16.60 24.00 -31.64
N SER A 187 15.39 24.41 -32.01
CA SER A 187 15.03 25.83 -32.14
C SER A 187 15.20 26.62 -30.84
N CYS A 188 15.39 27.94 -30.95
CA CYS A 188 15.50 28.85 -29.81
C CYS A 188 14.41 29.92 -29.88
N TYR A 189 13.47 29.92 -28.93
CA TYR A 189 12.34 30.85 -28.92
C TYR A 189 12.46 31.90 -27.80
N PRO A 190 11.94 33.12 -28.03
CA PRO A 190 11.94 34.15 -27.00
C PRO A 190 10.83 33.91 -25.99
N ARG A 191 11.13 34.09 -24.70
CA ARG A 191 10.13 34.01 -23.63
C ARG A 191 9.17 35.19 -23.71
N ILE A 192 7.94 34.96 -23.30
CA ILE A 192 6.86 35.95 -23.40
C ILE A 192 6.52 36.44 -21.99
N ASN A 193 6.31 37.75 -21.81
CA ASN A 193 5.76 38.29 -20.58
C ASN A 193 4.27 37.92 -20.46
N ARG A 194 3.84 37.42 -19.31
CA ARG A 194 2.45 36.99 -19.08
C ARG A 194 1.43 38.11 -19.21
N ASP A 195 1.77 39.32 -18.79
CA ASP A 195 0.82 40.43 -18.71
C ASP A 195 0.73 41.21 -20.03
N SER A 196 1.86 41.39 -20.73
CA SER A 196 1.87 42.09 -22.03
C SER A 196 1.74 41.16 -23.23
N LEU A 197 2.01 39.86 -23.08
CA LEU A 197 2.11 38.88 -24.18
C LEU A 197 3.18 39.21 -25.23
N LEU A 198 4.16 40.05 -24.89
CA LEU A 198 5.28 40.42 -25.76
C LEU A 198 6.58 39.70 -25.38
N PRO A 199 7.54 39.54 -26.32
CA PRO A 199 8.84 38.98 -26.05
C PRO A 199 9.61 39.81 -25.00
N ILE A 200 10.36 39.14 -24.14
CA ILE A 200 11.22 39.83 -23.16
C ILE A 200 12.62 40.15 -23.71
N ALA A 201 13.03 39.43 -24.76
CA ALA A 201 14.31 39.62 -25.42
C ALA A 201 14.40 41.02 -26.03
N LYS A 202 15.58 41.64 -25.97
CA LYS A 202 15.86 42.97 -26.54
C LYS A 202 16.78 42.92 -27.75
N HIS A 203 17.54 41.84 -27.89
CA HIS A 203 18.50 41.59 -28.96
C HIS A 203 18.59 40.08 -29.21
N CYS A 204 19.00 39.69 -30.41
CA CYS A 204 19.17 38.28 -30.79
C CYS A 204 20.46 37.63 -30.31
N ASP A 205 21.36 38.36 -29.63
CA ASP A 205 22.52 37.74 -29.00
C ASP A 205 22.08 36.93 -27.76
N ILE A 206 22.03 35.61 -27.94
CA ILE A 206 21.59 34.67 -26.90
C ILE A 206 22.58 34.67 -25.73
N ALA A 207 23.87 34.92 -25.95
CA ALA A 207 24.89 34.84 -24.91
C ALA A 207 24.79 35.99 -23.90
N ASP A 208 24.34 37.17 -24.34
CA ASP A 208 24.18 38.36 -23.50
C ASP A 208 22.96 38.26 -22.57
N ASP A 209 21.86 37.63 -23.03
CA ASP A 209 20.63 37.46 -22.24
C ASP A 209 20.02 36.06 -22.38
N ILE A 210 20.75 35.04 -21.88
CA ILE A 210 20.31 33.63 -21.91
C ILE A 210 18.94 33.43 -21.23
N GLU A 211 18.60 34.27 -20.24
CA GLU A 211 17.34 34.17 -19.52
C GLU A 211 16.14 34.60 -20.38
N ALA A 212 16.34 35.42 -21.40
CA ALA A 212 15.28 35.82 -22.33
C ALA A 212 14.83 34.68 -23.27
N TRP A 213 15.64 33.64 -23.44
CA TRP A 213 15.44 32.60 -24.43
C TRP A 213 15.10 31.24 -23.81
N TYR A 214 14.44 30.36 -24.57
CA TYR A 214 14.19 28.98 -24.13
C TYR A 214 14.06 28.02 -25.32
N PRO A 215 14.40 26.74 -25.12
CA PRO A 215 14.08 25.72 -26.11
C PRO A 215 12.59 25.34 -26.05
N PRO A 216 11.87 25.17 -27.18
CA PRO A 216 10.42 24.90 -27.25
C PRO A 216 10.01 23.46 -26.88
N GLY A 217 10.75 22.84 -25.95
CA GLY A 217 10.55 21.46 -25.55
C GLY A 217 11.01 20.45 -26.61
N HIS A 218 10.89 19.17 -26.28
CA HIS A 218 11.39 18.10 -27.15
C HIS A 218 10.49 17.80 -28.36
N GLY A 219 9.30 18.40 -28.47
CA GLY A 219 8.43 18.27 -29.66
C GLY A 219 8.97 18.97 -30.90
N ASP A 220 9.86 19.96 -30.75
CA ASP A 220 10.57 20.64 -31.85
C ASP A 220 11.52 19.73 -32.63
N PHE A 221 11.74 18.51 -32.13
CA PHE A 221 12.53 17.47 -32.80
C PHE A 221 12.22 17.35 -34.29
N TYR A 222 10.95 17.35 -34.70
CA TYR A 222 10.59 17.08 -36.10
C TYR A 222 11.07 18.19 -37.05
N GLU A 223 10.86 19.45 -36.68
CA GLU A 223 11.27 20.61 -37.49
C GLU A 223 12.78 20.79 -37.48
N SER A 224 13.41 20.78 -36.30
CA SER A 224 14.86 20.91 -36.16
C SER A 224 15.63 19.77 -36.86
N PHE A 225 15.11 18.54 -36.81
CA PHE A 225 15.71 17.40 -37.52
C PHE A 225 15.58 17.51 -39.03
N ARG A 226 14.49 18.09 -39.56
CA ARG A 226 14.35 18.44 -40.98
C ARG A 226 15.31 19.54 -41.37
N ASN A 227 15.36 20.63 -40.61
CA ASN A 227 16.16 21.81 -40.89
C ASN A 227 17.67 21.52 -40.86
N SER A 228 18.10 20.60 -40.00
CA SER A 228 19.49 20.11 -39.97
C SER A 228 19.93 19.38 -41.24
N GLY A 229 18.99 19.01 -42.13
CA GLY A 229 19.26 18.20 -43.33
C GLY A 229 19.52 16.71 -43.05
N LEU A 230 19.62 16.31 -41.77
CA LEU A 230 19.89 14.93 -41.36
C LEU A 230 18.78 13.96 -41.76
N LEU A 231 17.52 14.39 -41.71
CA LEU A 231 16.38 13.57 -42.14
C LEU A 231 16.57 13.08 -43.59
N ASN A 232 16.87 14.00 -44.51
CA ASN A 232 17.08 13.67 -45.92
C ASN A 232 18.35 12.87 -46.15
N LYS A 233 19.41 13.11 -45.36
CA LYS A 233 20.66 12.34 -45.40
C LYS A 233 20.41 10.88 -45.04
N PHE A 234 19.78 10.59 -43.91
CA PHE A 234 19.56 9.21 -43.45
C PHE A 234 18.56 8.44 -44.32
N ILE A 235 17.56 9.12 -44.89
CA ILE A 235 16.68 8.49 -45.90
C ILE A 235 17.47 8.08 -47.14
N LYS A 236 18.39 8.92 -47.63
CA LYS A 236 19.27 8.60 -48.77
C LYS A 236 20.25 7.45 -48.45
N GLU A 237 20.70 7.34 -47.21
CA GLU A 237 21.53 6.22 -46.73
C GLU A 237 20.74 4.90 -46.57
N GLY A 238 19.42 4.90 -46.80
CA GLY A 238 18.59 3.72 -46.70
C GLY A 238 18.13 3.37 -45.28
N ARG A 239 18.18 4.34 -44.36
CA ARG A 239 17.60 4.19 -43.01
C ARG A 239 16.09 4.35 -43.08
N GLU A 240 15.36 3.55 -42.29
CA GLU A 240 13.89 3.52 -42.30
C GLU A 240 13.28 4.03 -40.99
N TYR A 241 13.88 3.71 -39.84
CA TYR A 241 13.33 4.03 -38.52
C TYR A 241 14.34 4.76 -37.64
N CYS A 242 13.85 5.66 -36.79
CA CYS A 242 14.59 6.26 -35.70
C CYS A 242 14.08 5.79 -34.33
N PHE A 243 15.01 5.53 -33.41
CA PHE A 243 14.72 5.27 -32.02
C PHE A 243 15.07 6.50 -31.18
N ILE A 244 14.07 7.18 -30.63
CA ILE A 244 14.22 8.40 -29.84
C ILE A 244 14.07 8.05 -28.35
N SER A 245 14.98 8.53 -27.53
CA SER A 245 14.88 8.40 -26.06
C SER A 245 15.65 9.51 -25.33
N ASN A 246 15.33 9.72 -24.06
CA ASN A 246 16.10 10.65 -23.24
C ASN A 246 17.50 10.10 -22.94
N ILE A 247 18.53 10.96 -22.95
CA ILE A 247 19.90 10.53 -22.59
C ILE A 247 20.03 10.11 -21.12
N ASP A 248 19.17 10.65 -20.25
CA ASP A 248 19.12 10.31 -18.82
C ASP A 248 18.31 9.05 -18.49
N ASN A 249 17.71 8.39 -19.51
CA ASN A 249 17.10 7.08 -19.36
C ASN A 249 18.10 5.98 -19.76
N LEU A 250 18.72 5.37 -18.75
CA LEU A 250 19.75 4.34 -18.95
C LEU A 250 19.16 2.98 -19.38
N GLY A 251 17.85 2.79 -19.19
CA GLY A 251 17.14 1.59 -19.64
C GLY A 251 16.82 1.58 -21.14
N ALA A 252 16.88 2.76 -21.79
CA ALA A 252 16.55 2.94 -23.21
C ALA A 252 17.65 2.44 -24.15
N THR A 253 17.79 1.13 -24.21
CA THR A 253 18.70 0.39 -25.10
C THR A 253 17.97 0.00 -26.39
N VAL A 254 18.70 -0.27 -27.47
CA VAL A 254 18.10 -0.77 -28.73
C VAL A 254 17.52 -2.17 -28.51
N ASP A 255 16.20 -2.33 -28.72
CA ASP A 255 15.52 -3.61 -28.55
C ASP A 255 15.28 -4.31 -29.90
N PHE A 256 15.80 -5.53 -30.03
CA PHE A 256 15.70 -6.26 -31.29
C PHE A 256 14.30 -6.82 -31.56
N LYS A 257 13.48 -7.12 -30.54
CA LYS A 257 12.11 -7.62 -30.74
C LYS A 257 11.21 -6.53 -31.29
N ILE A 258 11.33 -5.33 -30.73
CA ILE A 258 10.59 -4.15 -31.23
C ILE A 258 11.06 -3.83 -32.65
N LEU A 259 12.37 -3.83 -32.90
CA LEU A 259 12.90 -3.57 -34.24
C LEU A 259 12.43 -4.59 -35.28
N LYS A 260 12.34 -5.89 -34.92
CA LYS A 260 11.78 -6.92 -35.78
C LYS A 260 10.32 -6.66 -36.11
N LEU A 261 9.52 -6.27 -35.12
CA LEU A 261 8.11 -5.92 -35.34
C LEU A 261 7.96 -4.77 -36.35
N LEU A 262 8.78 -3.72 -36.22
CA LEU A 262 8.73 -2.56 -37.12
C LEU A 262 9.08 -2.90 -38.56
N LEU A 263 9.98 -3.87 -38.76
CA LEU A 263 10.51 -4.24 -40.08
C LEU A 263 9.84 -5.49 -40.68
N ASP A 264 8.92 -6.16 -39.97
CA ASP A 264 8.22 -7.33 -40.50
C ASP A 264 7.19 -6.91 -41.55
N LYS A 265 7.32 -7.45 -42.76
CA LYS A 265 6.44 -7.16 -43.90
C LYS A 265 5.09 -7.89 -43.84
N ARG A 266 4.86 -8.70 -42.80
CA ARG A 266 3.62 -9.48 -42.63
C ARG A 266 2.46 -8.69 -42.01
N GLU A 267 2.72 -7.52 -41.44
CA GLU A 267 1.66 -6.62 -40.95
C GLU A 267 0.87 -6.02 -42.12
N ALA A 268 -0.46 -5.96 -41.98
CA ALA A 268 -1.35 -5.48 -43.03
C ALA A 268 -1.21 -3.97 -43.28
N SER A 269 -0.74 -3.21 -42.29
CA SER A 269 -0.45 -1.78 -42.38
C SER A 269 0.96 -1.48 -41.81
N PRO A 270 1.70 -0.54 -42.42
CA PRO A 270 3.01 -0.14 -41.92
C PRO A 270 2.84 0.61 -40.59
N LEU A 271 3.58 0.19 -39.57
CA LEU A 271 3.64 0.91 -38.30
C LEU A 271 4.54 2.13 -38.47
N GLU A 272 3.96 3.35 -38.46
CA GLU A 272 4.74 4.58 -38.59
C GLU A 272 5.23 5.12 -37.26
N PHE A 273 4.50 4.89 -36.17
CA PHE A 273 4.80 5.44 -34.84
C PHE A 273 4.52 4.43 -33.73
N VAL A 274 5.54 4.08 -32.96
CA VAL A 274 5.43 3.18 -31.82
C VAL A 274 5.91 3.86 -30.56
N MET A 275 5.06 3.84 -29.54
CA MET A 275 5.37 4.38 -28.22
C MET A 275 5.55 3.23 -27.23
N GLU A 276 6.72 3.14 -26.60
CA GLU A 276 6.90 2.23 -25.47
C GLU A 276 6.18 2.80 -24.24
N VAL A 277 5.26 2.01 -23.69
CA VAL A 277 4.56 2.29 -22.44
C VAL A 277 4.94 1.27 -21.39
N THR A 278 4.82 1.61 -20.11
CA THR A 278 5.05 0.66 -19.02
C THR A 278 4.01 0.85 -17.93
N ASP A 279 3.88 -0.13 -17.04
CA ASP A 279 2.88 -0.13 -15.98
C ASP A 279 3.10 1.04 -14.99
N LYS A 280 2.03 1.80 -14.71
CA LYS A 280 2.05 2.91 -13.75
C LYS A 280 2.25 2.41 -12.33
N THR A 281 3.26 2.95 -11.64
CA THR A 281 3.39 2.81 -10.19
C THR A 281 2.87 4.05 -9.47
N ARG A 282 2.81 4.01 -8.13
CA ARG A 282 2.42 5.17 -7.31
C ARG A 282 3.32 6.40 -7.53
N ALA A 283 4.56 6.22 -7.98
CA ALA A 283 5.47 7.31 -8.30
C ALA A 283 5.18 7.96 -9.68
N ASP A 284 4.50 7.23 -10.57
CA ASP A 284 4.32 7.61 -11.98
C ASP A 284 2.92 8.16 -12.28
N VAL A 285 2.08 8.38 -11.25
CA VAL A 285 0.67 8.81 -11.39
C VAL A 285 0.47 10.14 -12.12
N LYS A 286 1.53 10.95 -12.24
CA LYS A 286 1.50 12.23 -12.98
C LYS A 286 1.92 12.08 -14.44
N GLY A 287 2.43 10.92 -14.85
CA GLY A 287 2.91 10.68 -16.22
C GLY A 287 1.76 10.56 -17.22
N GLY A 288 1.99 11.08 -18.42
CA GLY A 288 1.08 10.98 -19.56
C GLY A 288 0.73 9.53 -19.92
N THR A 289 -0.50 9.32 -20.39
CA THR A 289 -1.03 7.99 -20.76
C THR A 289 -1.53 7.99 -22.19
N LEU A 290 -1.54 6.82 -22.83
CA LEU A 290 -2.22 6.63 -24.10
C LEU A 290 -3.73 6.55 -23.87
N ILE A 291 -4.49 7.19 -24.77
CA ILE A 291 -5.95 7.12 -24.85
C ILE A 291 -6.38 6.98 -26.31
N LYS A 292 -7.63 6.54 -26.52
CA LYS A 292 -8.28 6.63 -27.82
C LYS A 292 -9.22 7.84 -27.84
N TYR A 293 -9.06 8.70 -28.84
CA TYR A 293 -9.85 9.92 -29.02
C TYR A 293 -10.04 10.17 -30.52
N GLU A 294 -11.28 10.39 -30.97
CA GLU A 294 -11.61 10.59 -32.40
C GLU A 294 -11.03 9.50 -33.32
N ASP A 295 -11.19 8.24 -32.90
CA ASP A 295 -10.68 7.04 -33.58
C ASP A 295 -9.16 6.94 -33.78
N LYS A 296 -8.38 7.84 -33.17
CA LYS A 296 -6.92 7.78 -33.15
C LYS A 296 -6.36 7.61 -31.75
N LEU A 297 -5.15 7.07 -31.66
CA LEU A 297 -4.39 7.04 -30.42
C LEU A 297 -3.73 8.39 -30.17
N ARG A 298 -3.86 8.89 -28.94
CA ARG A 298 -3.36 10.18 -28.50
C ARG A 298 -2.68 10.06 -27.14
N LEU A 299 -1.64 10.86 -26.93
CA LEU A 299 -1.01 11.02 -25.62
C LEU A 299 -1.80 12.06 -24.82
N LEU A 300 -2.34 11.64 -23.68
CA LEU A 300 -3.01 12.51 -22.72
C LEU A 300 -2.03 12.89 -21.60
N GLU A 301 -1.71 14.17 -21.51
CA GLU A 301 -0.88 14.73 -20.44
C GLU A 301 -1.74 15.37 -19.35
N ILE A 302 -1.21 15.45 -18.13
CA ILE A 302 -1.95 16.03 -16.98
C ILE A 302 -2.39 17.48 -17.22
N ALA A 303 -1.62 18.25 -18.00
CA ALA A 303 -1.95 19.65 -18.33
C ALA A 303 -3.21 19.79 -19.19
N GLN A 304 -3.59 18.73 -19.92
CA GLN A 304 -4.76 18.70 -20.79
C GLN A 304 -6.04 18.26 -20.03
N VAL A 305 -5.87 17.72 -18.81
CA VAL A 305 -6.97 17.18 -18.03
C VAL A 305 -7.73 18.30 -17.31
N PRO A 306 -9.06 18.40 -17.46
CA PRO A 306 -9.87 19.33 -16.68
C PRO A 306 -9.68 19.13 -15.18
N LYS A 307 -9.65 20.23 -14.41
CA LYS A 307 -9.35 20.21 -12.96
C LYS A 307 -10.23 19.22 -12.17
N ASP A 308 -11.48 19.05 -12.58
CA ASP A 308 -12.45 18.18 -11.91
C ASP A 308 -12.15 16.67 -12.08
N HIS A 309 -11.39 16.31 -13.13
CA HIS A 309 -11.07 14.91 -13.48
C HIS A 309 -9.59 14.54 -13.26
N VAL A 310 -8.83 15.42 -12.61
CA VAL A 310 -7.40 15.18 -12.34
C VAL A 310 -7.18 13.93 -11.46
N ASP A 311 -8.09 13.64 -10.54
CA ASP A 311 -7.98 12.46 -9.68
C ASP A 311 -8.36 11.16 -10.40
N ASP A 312 -9.29 11.24 -11.37
CA ASP A 312 -9.59 10.13 -12.28
C ASP A 312 -8.39 9.79 -13.17
N PHE A 313 -7.68 10.81 -13.67
CA PHE A 313 -6.44 10.63 -14.44
C PHE A 313 -5.32 9.97 -13.63
N LYS A 314 -5.19 10.32 -12.34
CA LYS A 314 -4.20 9.71 -11.42
C LYS A 314 -4.56 8.28 -11.03
N SER A 315 -5.79 7.83 -11.28
CA SER A 315 -6.24 6.49 -10.94
C SER A 315 -5.57 5.43 -11.81
N ILE A 316 -4.70 4.63 -11.19
CA ILE A 316 -4.00 3.49 -11.83
C ILE A 316 -5.01 2.43 -12.33
N LYS A 317 -6.22 2.38 -11.76
CA LYS A 317 -7.28 1.46 -12.20
C LYS A 317 -7.82 1.85 -13.57
N THR A 318 -7.97 3.15 -13.82
CA THR A 318 -8.50 3.70 -15.07
C THR A 318 -7.43 3.74 -16.15
N PHE A 319 -6.28 4.32 -15.81
CA PHE A 319 -5.13 4.42 -16.70
C PHE A 319 -3.99 3.57 -16.15
N LYS A 320 -3.80 2.39 -16.74
CA LYS A 320 -2.82 1.39 -16.27
C LYS A 320 -1.39 1.69 -16.72
N PHE A 321 -1.24 2.31 -17.89
CA PHE A 321 0.05 2.51 -18.54
C PHE A 321 0.46 3.98 -18.54
N PHE A 322 1.75 4.24 -18.67
CA PHE A 322 2.27 5.59 -18.94
C PHE A 322 3.38 5.56 -19.99
N ASN A 323 3.57 6.71 -20.64
CA ASN A 323 4.59 6.91 -21.65
C ASN A 323 6.00 6.90 -21.04
N THR A 324 6.91 6.09 -21.59
CA THR A 324 8.32 6.04 -21.19
C THR A 324 9.19 7.10 -21.88
N ASN A 325 8.64 7.75 -22.92
CA ASN A 325 9.35 8.61 -23.87
C ASN A 325 10.44 7.89 -24.69
N ASN A 326 10.35 6.56 -24.79
CA ASN A 326 11.09 5.75 -25.76
C ASN A 326 10.18 5.54 -26.98
N LEU A 327 10.54 6.13 -28.11
CA LEU A 327 9.71 6.20 -29.31
C LEU A 327 10.43 5.62 -30.51
N TRP A 328 9.68 4.95 -31.37
CA TRP A 328 10.17 4.44 -32.65
C TRP A 328 9.33 5.05 -33.76
N ILE A 329 9.97 5.78 -34.68
CA ILE A 329 9.24 6.55 -35.69
C ILE A 329 9.85 6.29 -37.06
N LYS A 330 9.01 6.14 -38.07
CA LYS A 330 9.42 5.93 -39.45
C LYS A 330 9.86 7.25 -40.09
N LEU A 331 11.05 7.28 -40.68
CA LEU A 331 11.64 8.49 -41.27
C LEU A 331 10.84 9.02 -42.46
N SER A 332 10.32 8.12 -43.31
CA SER A 332 9.48 8.51 -44.45
C SER A 332 8.16 9.16 -44.00
N ALA A 333 7.62 8.72 -42.86
CA ALA A 333 6.38 9.28 -42.31
C ALA A 333 6.62 10.67 -41.71
N ILE A 334 7.77 10.88 -41.03
CA ILE A 334 8.17 12.21 -40.56
C ILE A 334 8.23 13.19 -41.74
N LYS A 335 8.91 12.79 -42.83
CA LYS A 335 9.01 13.62 -44.03
C LYS A 335 7.63 13.95 -44.61
N ARG A 336 6.76 12.95 -44.75
CA ARG A 336 5.39 13.12 -45.27
C ARG A 336 4.58 14.12 -44.42
N VAL A 337 4.54 13.91 -43.11
CA VAL A 337 3.76 14.74 -42.17
C VAL A 337 4.24 16.20 -42.14
N LEU A 338 5.55 16.43 -42.29
CA LEU A 338 6.14 17.77 -42.37
C LEU A 338 5.96 18.46 -43.73
N GLU A 339 5.93 17.71 -44.83
CA GLU A 339 5.66 18.25 -46.17
C GLU A 339 4.17 18.58 -46.36
N GLU A 340 3.27 17.79 -45.74
CA GLU A 340 1.82 18.00 -45.76
C GLU A 340 1.34 19.05 -44.74
N ASN A 341 2.23 19.57 -43.88
CA ASN A 341 1.90 20.43 -42.74
C ASN A 341 0.78 19.85 -41.85
N SER A 342 0.73 18.52 -41.72
CA SER A 342 -0.30 17.80 -40.96
C SER A 342 0.11 17.52 -39.51
N LEU A 343 1.33 17.92 -39.12
CA LEU A 343 1.85 17.76 -37.77
C LEU A 343 1.04 18.59 -36.76
N ASN A 344 0.27 17.90 -35.93
CA ASN A 344 -0.49 18.54 -34.87
C ASN A 344 -0.05 17.98 -33.51
N MET A 345 0.40 18.87 -32.63
CA MET A 345 0.78 18.57 -31.24
C MET A 345 0.09 19.57 -30.31
N GLU A 346 -0.31 19.14 -29.12
CA GLU A 346 -0.87 20.06 -28.12
C GLU A 346 0.20 21.00 -27.58
N ILE A 347 -0.23 22.23 -27.28
CA ILE A 347 0.63 23.26 -26.72
C ILE A 347 0.69 23.07 -25.19
N ILE A 348 1.91 23.05 -24.67
CA ILE A 348 2.19 23.02 -23.24
C ILE A 348 2.58 24.44 -22.83
N VAL A 349 1.73 25.06 -22.02
CA VAL A 349 1.95 26.42 -21.51
C VAL A 349 2.62 26.32 -20.14
N ASN A 350 3.92 26.60 -20.10
CA ASN A 350 4.71 26.57 -18.89
C ASN A 350 4.84 27.99 -18.31
N ASN A 351 4.23 28.20 -17.14
CA ASN A 351 4.24 29.48 -16.45
C ASN A 351 5.38 29.50 -15.43
N LYS A 352 6.29 30.47 -15.53
CA LYS A 352 7.41 30.67 -14.58
C LYS A 352 7.41 32.10 -14.05
N THR A 353 7.98 32.27 -12.86
CA THR A 353 8.18 33.59 -12.25
C THR A 353 9.66 33.72 -11.91
N PHE A 354 10.30 34.77 -12.41
CA PHE A 354 11.70 35.07 -12.11
C PHE A 354 11.85 35.70 -10.72
N GLU A 355 13.08 35.73 -10.20
CA GLU A 355 13.40 36.27 -8.86
C GLU A 355 12.98 37.75 -8.67
N HIS A 356 12.90 38.52 -9.76
CA HIS A 356 12.44 39.92 -9.75
C HIS A 356 10.91 40.09 -9.87
N GLY A 357 10.13 39.00 -9.80
CA GLY A 357 8.68 39.03 -9.87
C GLY A 357 8.09 39.14 -11.28
N LEU A 358 8.92 39.10 -12.32
CA LEU A 358 8.48 39.03 -13.72
C LEU A 358 7.82 37.67 -13.99
N ASN A 359 6.56 37.68 -14.39
CA ASN A 359 5.81 36.50 -14.79
C ASN A 359 6.00 36.25 -16.29
N ILE A 360 6.46 35.05 -16.63
CA ILE A 360 6.75 34.65 -18.00
C ILE A 360 5.97 33.40 -18.41
N ILE A 361 5.74 33.31 -19.71
CA ILE A 361 5.13 32.18 -20.39
C ILE A 361 6.16 31.57 -21.35
N GLN A 362 6.22 30.24 -21.34
CA GLN A 362 6.95 29.43 -22.30
C GLN A 362 5.96 28.49 -23.00
N LEU A 363 6.01 28.46 -24.33
CA LEU A 363 5.17 27.62 -25.17
C LEU A 363 6.02 26.46 -25.69
N GLU A 364 5.68 25.26 -25.26
CA GLU A 364 6.44 24.05 -25.60
C GLU A 364 5.53 22.99 -26.24
N THR A 365 6.13 22.02 -26.90
CA THR A 365 5.40 20.84 -27.40
C THR A 365 6.11 19.54 -26.99
N ALA A 366 5.37 18.43 -26.98
CA ALA A 366 5.88 17.12 -26.61
C ALA A 366 6.00 16.19 -27.83
N VAL A 367 7.18 15.59 -28.02
CA VAL A 367 7.46 14.64 -29.12
C VAL A 367 6.45 13.48 -29.22
N GLY A 368 5.96 12.98 -28.08
CA GLY A 368 4.96 11.90 -28.03
C GLY A 368 3.54 12.36 -28.43
N ALA A 369 3.23 13.65 -28.36
CA ALA A 369 1.92 14.19 -28.76
C ALA A 369 1.69 14.06 -30.28
N ALA A 370 2.77 14.00 -31.05
CA ALA A 370 2.70 13.90 -32.51
C ALA A 370 2.06 12.59 -32.99
N MET A 371 1.96 11.56 -32.15
CA MET A 371 1.44 10.22 -32.47
C MET A 371 0.10 10.22 -33.22
N LYS A 372 -0.78 11.20 -32.95
CA LYS A 372 -2.10 11.32 -33.62
C LYS A 372 -2.00 11.72 -35.11
N SER A 373 -0.85 12.26 -35.52
CA SER A 373 -0.58 12.70 -36.90
C SER A 373 -0.01 11.58 -37.78
N PHE A 374 0.36 10.46 -37.17
CA PHE A 374 0.92 9.29 -37.86
C PHE A 374 -0.13 8.19 -38.06
N GLU A 375 0.08 7.38 -39.10
CA GLU A 375 -0.77 6.22 -39.42
C GLU A 375 -0.19 4.94 -38.80
N GLY A 376 -1.04 3.98 -38.45
CA GLY A 376 -0.58 2.71 -37.86
C GLY A 376 0.11 2.90 -36.49
N SER A 377 -0.29 3.90 -35.72
CA SER A 377 0.27 4.17 -34.39
C SER A 377 -0.11 3.09 -33.38
N ILE A 378 0.83 2.62 -32.55
CA ILE A 378 0.59 1.57 -31.55
C ILE A 378 1.43 1.77 -30.28
N GLY A 379 0.93 1.27 -29.14
CA GLY A 379 1.70 1.16 -27.90
C GLY A 379 2.32 -0.23 -27.71
N ILE A 380 3.49 -0.31 -27.09
CA ILE A 380 4.06 -1.59 -26.64
C ILE A 380 4.28 -1.51 -25.13
N ASN A 381 3.68 -2.44 -24.39
CA ASN A 381 3.89 -2.55 -22.95
C ASN A 381 5.23 -3.22 -22.66
N VAL A 382 6.25 -2.43 -22.35
CA VAL A 382 7.61 -2.88 -22.05
C VAL A 382 7.84 -3.05 -20.55
N PRO A 383 8.73 -3.98 -20.14
CA PRO A 383 9.12 -4.09 -18.75
C PRO A 383 9.85 -2.83 -18.26
N ARG A 384 9.70 -2.52 -16.98
CA ARG A 384 10.31 -1.35 -16.33
C ARG A 384 11.84 -1.32 -16.44
N SER A 385 12.50 -2.43 -16.77
CA SER A 385 13.93 -2.47 -17.07
C SER A 385 14.34 -1.51 -18.20
N ARG A 386 13.41 -1.15 -19.10
CA ARG A 386 13.62 -0.16 -20.18
C ARG A 386 13.32 1.28 -19.78
N PHE A 387 12.80 1.49 -18.57
CA PHE A 387 12.48 2.78 -17.99
C PHE A 387 13.24 3.00 -16.69
N LEU A 388 14.48 3.45 -16.82
CA LEU A 388 15.38 3.80 -15.72
C LEU A 388 15.89 5.24 -15.88
N PRO A 389 15.00 6.24 -15.74
CA PRO A 389 15.39 7.65 -15.79
C PRO A 389 16.13 8.06 -14.51
N VAL A 390 17.18 8.87 -14.65
CA VAL A 390 17.88 9.48 -13.53
C VAL A 390 17.53 10.96 -13.46
N LYS A 391 16.55 11.35 -12.64
CA LYS A 391 16.10 12.74 -12.51
C LYS A 391 16.68 13.41 -11.28
N LYS A 392 16.85 12.67 -10.18
CA LYS A 392 17.40 13.15 -8.91
C LYS A 392 18.63 12.34 -8.49
N THR A 393 19.37 12.85 -7.50
CA THR A 393 20.48 12.13 -6.86
C THR A 393 20.04 10.83 -6.17
N SER A 394 18.78 10.70 -5.77
CA SER A 394 18.20 9.43 -5.31
C SER A 394 18.26 8.35 -6.38
N ASP A 395 17.99 8.71 -7.63
CA ASP A 395 18.03 7.78 -8.77
C ASP A 395 19.47 7.46 -9.14
N LEU A 396 20.36 8.46 -9.02
CA LEU A 396 21.80 8.28 -9.21
C LEU A 396 22.36 7.26 -8.21
N MET A 397 21.95 7.33 -6.94
CA MET A 397 22.33 6.37 -5.90
C MET A 397 21.91 4.93 -6.26
N LEU A 398 20.70 4.74 -6.80
CA LEU A 398 20.23 3.42 -7.26
C LEU A 398 21.18 2.85 -8.32
N VAL A 399 21.48 3.64 -9.34
CA VAL A 399 22.29 3.23 -10.50
C VAL A 399 23.76 2.97 -10.12
N MET A 400 24.30 3.77 -9.20
CA MET A 400 25.67 3.62 -8.71
C MET A 400 25.86 2.39 -7.82
N SER A 401 24.79 1.91 -7.18
CA SER A 401 24.86 0.80 -6.23
C SER A 401 25.12 -0.56 -6.90
N ASN A 402 25.41 -1.55 -6.06
CA ASN A 402 25.51 -2.96 -6.43
C ASN A 402 24.18 -3.60 -6.85
N LEU A 403 23.07 -2.86 -6.79
CA LEU A 403 21.78 -3.28 -7.34
C LEU A 403 21.85 -3.50 -8.85
N TYR A 404 22.68 -2.72 -9.54
CA TYR A 404 22.94 -2.89 -10.97
C TYR A 404 24.36 -3.37 -11.20
N THR A 405 24.56 -4.12 -12.28
CA THR A 405 25.87 -4.47 -12.83
C THR A 405 26.01 -3.80 -14.19
N LEU A 406 27.16 -3.16 -14.42
CA LEU A 406 27.48 -2.57 -15.70
C LEU A 406 28.07 -3.64 -16.63
N ARG A 407 27.46 -3.84 -17.81
CA ARG A 407 27.94 -4.73 -18.86
C ARG A 407 27.90 -3.98 -20.19
N ASN A 408 29.06 -3.69 -20.77
CA ASN A 408 29.19 -3.05 -22.09
C ASN A 408 28.35 -1.78 -22.25
N GLY A 409 28.40 -0.87 -21.26
CA GLY A 409 27.59 0.36 -21.24
C GLY A 409 26.13 0.18 -20.80
N SER A 410 25.59 -1.05 -20.74
CA SER A 410 24.23 -1.32 -20.27
C SER A 410 24.19 -1.68 -18.78
N LEU A 411 23.19 -1.16 -18.07
CA LEU A 411 22.94 -1.50 -16.67
C LEU A 411 21.90 -2.59 -16.57
N VAL A 412 22.30 -3.72 -15.99
CA VAL A 412 21.43 -4.88 -15.76
C VAL A 412 21.26 -5.05 -14.26
N MET A 413 20.02 -5.23 -13.80
CA MET A 413 19.76 -5.52 -12.39
C MET A 413 20.50 -6.80 -11.97
N SER A 414 21.13 -6.78 -10.80
CA SER A 414 21.91 -7.90 -10.29
C SER A 414 21.04 -9.15 -10.14
N PRO A 415 21.49 -10.33 -10.59
CA PRO A 415 20.75 -11.58 -10.40
C PRO A 415 20.68 -12.00 -8.92
N GLN A 416 21.51 -11.42 -8.06
CA GLN A 416 21.47 -11.64 -6.61
C GLN A 416 20.28 -10.94 -5.94
N ARG A 417 19.62 -10.03 -6.65
CA ARG A 417 18.42 -9.36 -6.16
C ARG A 417 17.26 -10.36 -6.16
N MET A 418 16.67 -10.62 -4.99
CA MET A 418 15.55 -11.56 -4.84
C MET A 418 14.27 -11.12 -5.55
N PHE A 419 14.02 -9.81 -5.65
CA PHE A 419 12.80 -9.24 -6.25
C PHE A 419 13.13 -8.27 -7.39
N PRO A 420 12.44 -8.37 -8.55
CA PRO A 420 12.69 -7.51 -9.71
C PRO A 420 12.29 -6.04 -9.50
N THR A 421 11.66 -5.72 -8.37
CA THR A 421 11.24 -4.37 -8.00
C THR A 421 12.42 -3.52 -7.55
N THR A 422 12.55 -2.33 -8.12
CA THR A 422 13.53 -1.32 -7.71
C THR A 422 13.16 -0.72 -6.35
N PRO A 423 14.10 -0.58 -5.40
CA PRO A 423 13.83 0.03 -4.10
C PRO A 423 13.49 1.50 -4.23
N LEU A 424 12.66 2.00 -3.32
CA LEU A 424 12.26 3.40 -3.28
C LEU A 424 13.26 4.21 -2.43
N ILE A 425 14.05 5.07 -3.06
CA ILE A 425 15.01 5.95 -2.38
C ILE A 425 14.53 7.39 -2.40
N LYS A 426 14.50 8.03 -1.23
CA LYS A 426 14.21 9.45 -1.03
C LYS A 426 15.34 10.08 -0.25
N LEU A 427 16.08 10.98 -0.88
CA LEU A 427 17.11 11.78 -0.23
C LEU A 427 16.58 13.21 -0.08
N GLY A 428 16.80 13.83 1.09
CA GLY A 428 16.30 15.15 1.41
C GLY A 428 16.90 16.22 0.50
N ASP A 429 16.05 17.03 -0.14
CA ASP A 429 16.46 18.00 -1.15
C ASP A 429 17.43 19.07 -0.57
N ASN A 430 17.37 19.37 0.73
CA ASN A 430 18.24 20.39 1.36
C ASN A 430 19.74 20.07 1.37
N HIS A 431 20.12 18.78 1.43
CA HIS A 431 21.52 18.37 1.62
C HIS A 431 22.03 17.37 0.58
N PHE A 432 21.12 16.79 -0.22
CA PHE A 432 21.45 15.76 -1.21
C PHE A 432 21.03 16.14 -2.63
N ALA A 433 20.35 17.27 -2.86
CA ALA A 433 19.92 17.63 -4.21
C ALA A 433 21.09 17.84 -5.18
N LYS A 434 22.20 18.42 -4.71
CA LYS A 434 23.38 18.68 -5.54
C LYS A 434 24.31 17.47 -5.58
N VAL A 435 24.81 17.10 -6.75
CA VAL A 435 25.72 15.94 -6.94
C VAL A 435 27.00 16.09 -6.11
N LYS A 436 27.56 17.30 -6.02
CA LYS A 436 28.77 17.55 -5.21
C LYS A 436 28.54 17.24 -3.72
N GLU A 437 27.40 17.67 -3.18
CA GLU A 437 27.03 17.41 -1.79
C GLU A 437 26.73 15.93 -1.57
N PHE A 438 25.99 15.31 -2.49
CA PHE A 438 25.71 13.88 -2.51
C PHE A 438 27.00 13.04 -2.46
N LEU A 439 27.96 13.29 -3.35
CA LEU A 439 29.24 12.56 -3.39
C LEU A 439 30.10 12.80 -2.15
N THR A 440 30.04 14.00 -1.56
CA THR A 440 30.76 14.31 -0.31
C THR A 440 30.21 13.51 0.87
N ARG A 441 28.89 13.27 0.90
CA ARG A 441 28.19 12.55 1.98
C ARG A 441 28.22 11.04 1.82
N PHE A 442 28.45 10.55 0.61
CA PHE A 442 28.64 9.14 0.28
C PHE A 442 30.05 8.89 -0.27
N PRO A 443 31.06 8.77 0.61
CA PRO A 443 32.43 8.42 0.20
C PRO A 443 32.52 7.05 -0.47
N ALA A 444 31.59 6.14 -0.17
CA ALA A 444 31.33 4.94 -0.92
C ALA A 444 29.81 4.70 -0.94
N ILE A 445 29.30 4.20 -2.06
CA ILE A 445 27.88 3.88 -2.19
C ILE A 445 27.58 2.64 -1.34
N PRO A 446 26.55 2.68 -0.48
CA PRO A 446 26.19 1.56 0.38
C PRO A 446 25.68 0.36 -0.42
N ASP A 447 25.72 -0.82 0.21
CA ASP A 447 25.08 -2.03 -0.32
C ASP A 447 23.55 -1.88 -0.21
N LEU A 448 22.87 -2.00 -1.35
CA LEU A 448 21.42 -1.84 -1.49
C LEU A 448 20.73 -3.12 -2.02
N LEU A 449 21.44 -4.26 -2.11
CA LEU A 449 20.91 -5.49 -2.72
C LEU A 449 19.64 -6.00 -2.06
N GLU A 450 19.50 -5.82 -0.75
CA GLU A 450 18.33 -6.24 0.05
C GLU A 450 17.50 -5.04 0.53
N LEU A 451 17.73 -3.84 -0.02
CA LEU A 451 16.95 -2.65 0.33
C LEU A 451 15.55 -2.71 -0.29
N ASP A 452 14.53 -2.26 0.43
CA ASP A 452 13.18 -2.02 -0.09
C ASP A 452 12.86 -0.52 -0.14
N HIS A 453 13.17 0.19 0.95
CA HIS A 453 12.87 1.61 1.09
C HIS A 453 13.98 2.33 1.85
N LEU A 454 14.44 3.46 1.32
CA LEU A 454 15.38 4.35 1.98
C LEU A 454 14.80 5.77 2.01
N THR A 455 14.65 6.35 3.19
CA THR A 455 14.38 7.79 3.34
C THR A 455 15.47 8.42 4.18
N VAL A 456 16.15 9.43 3.66
CA VAL A 456 17.18 10.20 4.38
C VAL A 456 16.77 11.66 4.39
N SER A 457 16.66 12.25 5.58
CA SER A 457 16.28 13.65 5.77
C SER A 457 17.23 14.33 6.75
N GLY A 458 17.60 15.57 6.48
CA GLY A 458 18.53 16.37 7.31
C GLY A 458 20.00 16.12 7.00
N ASP A 459 20.89 16.66 7.84
CA ASP A 459 22.34 16.60 7.66
C ASP A 459 22.88 15.22 8.05
N VAL A 460 23.02 14.33 7.06
CA VAL A 460 23.47 12.94 7.26
C VAL A 460 24.72 12.67 6.43
N THR A 461 25.68 11.92 6.98
CA THR A 461 26.82 11.39 6.24
C THR A 461 26.95 9.88 6.43
N PHE A 462 27.53 9.20 5.44
CA PHE A 462 27.68 7.75 5.41
C PHE A 462 29.15 7.36 5.43
N GLY A 463 29.51 6.40 6.29
CA GLY A 463 30.83 5.77 6.27
C GLY A 463 31.02 4.82 5.08
N LYS A 464 32.22 4.28 4.93
CA LYS A 464 32.51 3.27 3.88
C LYS A 464 31.93 1.91 4.27
N GLY A 465 31.47 1.13 3.30
CA GLY A 465 30.97 -0.23 3.53
C GLY A 465 29.67 -0.31 4.34
N VAL A 466 28.85 0.75 4.30
CA VAL A 466 27.51 0.73 4.91
C VAL A 466 26.60 -0.22 4.13
N THR A 467 25.79 -1.01 4.82
CA THR A 467 24.83 -1.95 4.22
C THR A 467 23.43 -1.58 4.67
N LEU A 468 22.51 -1.42 3.71
CA LEU A 468 21.12 -1.02 3.96
C LEU A 468 20.17 -2.12 3.47
N LYS A 469 19.33 -2.63 4.38
CA LYS A 469 18.42 -3.76 4.14
C LYS A 469 16.99 -3.44 4.57
N GLY A 470 16.00 -3.93 3.82
CA GLY A 470 14.58 -3.70 4.07
C GLY A 470 14.22 -2.21 4.07
N THR A 471 13.52 -1.73 5.10
CA THR A 471 13.12 -0.32 5.22
C THR A 471 14.04 0.46 6.17
N VAL A 472 14.80 1.41 5.64
CA VAL A 472 15.69 2.28 6.42
C VAL A 472 15.23 3.74 6.32
N ILE A 473 15.02 4.38 7.47
CA ILE A 473 14.65 5.80 7.53
C ILE A 473 15.65 6.52 8.44
N ILE A 474 16.32 7.55 7.96
CA ILE A 474 17.31 8.33 8.71
C ILE A 474 16.85 9.78 8.73
N ILE A 475 16.60 10.33 9.91
CA ILE A 475 16.09 11.69 10.08
C ILE A 475 16.99 12.44 11.07
N ALA A 476 17.80 13.36 10.55
CA ALA A 476 18.46 14.38 11.35
C ALA A 476 17.52 15.61 11.44
N ASN A 477 17.20 16.06 12.66
CA ASN A 477 16.37 17.25 12.83
C ASN A 477 17.16 18.51 12.47
N HIS A 478 16.46 19.64 12.36
CA HIS A 478 17.09 20.92 12.06
C HIS A 478 18.17 21.28 13.09
N GLY A 479 19.40 21.53 12.62
CA GLY A 479 20.56 21.81 13.47
C GLY A 479 21.27 20.58 14.04
N GLU A 480 20.77 19.37 13.77
CA GLU A 480 21.44 18.12 14.14
C GLU A 480 22.17 17.52 12.94
N ARG A 481 23.28 16.84 13.19
CA ARG A 481 24.03 16.07 12.19
C ARG A 481 24.18 14.61 12.61
N ILE A 482 23.97 13.69 11.67
CA ILE A 482 24.11 12.25 11.87
C ILE A 482 25.22 11.73 10.98
N ASP A 483 26.32 11.28 11.59
CA ASP A 483 27.39 10.59 10.87
C ASP A 483 27.29 9.08 11.13
N LEU A 484 27.00 8.30 10.08
CA LEU A 484 26.97 6.85 10.17
C LEU A 484 28.38 6.28 10.04
N PRO A 485 28.87 5.49 11.02
CA PRO A 485 30.22 4.96 10.97
C PRO A 485 30.39 3.94 9.82
N SER A 486 31.65 3.72 9.42
CA SER A 486 31.99 2.73 8.38
C SER A 486 31.60 1.31 8.83
N GLY A 487 31.14 0.48 7.89
CA GLY A 487 30.68 -0.89 8.16
C GLY A 487 29.31 -0.99 8.82
N THR A 488 28.59 0.13 9.01
CA THR A 488 27.26 0.10 9.64
C THR A 488 26.28 -0.70 8.81
N ILE A 489 25.58 -1.64 9.45
CA ILE A 489 24.48 -2.40 8.85
C ILE A 489 23.17 -1.90 9.45
N LEU A 490 22.31 -1.34 8.61
CA LEU A 490 20.96 -0.92 8.97
C LEU A 490 19.94 -1.79 8.26
N GLU A 491 19.16 -2.55 9.03
CA GLU A 491 18.12 -3.43 8.51
C GLU A 491 16.80 -3.13 9.22
N ASN A 492 15.79 -2.67 8.48
CA ASN A 492 14.46 -2.37 9.02
C ASN A 492 14.50 -1.40 10.22
N LYS A 493 15.32 -0.33 10.12
CA LYS A 493 15.57 0.64 11.21
C LYS A 493 15.21 2.07 10.84
N ILE A 494 14.68 2.77 11.83
CA ILE A 494 14.57 4.23 11.83
C ILE A 494 15.67 4.78 12.74
N VAL A 495 16.52 5.67 12.21
CA VAL A 495 17.60 6.35 12.93
C VAL A 495 17.24 7.83 13.04
N SER A 496 17.16 8.36 14.26
CA SER A 496 16.90 9.78 14.50
C SER A 496 17.67 10.28 15.73
N GLY A 497 18.24 11.50 15.67
CA GLY A 497 18.97 12.15 16.77
C GLY A 497 20.51 11.95 16.74
N TYR A 498 21.20 12.60 17.69
CA TYR A 498 22.67 12.73 17.78
C TYR A 498 23.48 11.42 17.73
N PRO A 499 24.53 11.37 16.90
CA PRO A 499 25.77 10.68 17.20
C PRO A 499 26.95 11.65 17.05
N ALA A 500 27.14 12.51 18.05
CA ALA A 500 28.45 13.11 18.30
C ALA A 500 28.86 12.68 19.70
N MET A 501 29.83 11.76 19.79
CA MET A 501 30.50 11.46 21.03
C MET A 501 31.27 12.71 21.47
N GLU A 502 30.78 13.42 22.49
CA GLU A 502 31.64 14.13 23.44
C GLU A 502 30.93 14.40 24.77
N LYS A 503 31.73 14.33 25.84
CA LYS A 503 31.43 14.31 27.27
C LYS A 503 30.40 15.37 27.72
N VAL A 504 29.54 15.06 28.72
CA VAL A 504 29.28 15.87 29.93
C VAL A 504 28.41 15.13 30.97
N LYS A 505 28.79 15.28 32.24
CA LYS A 505 28.18 14.79 33.49
C LYS A 505 26.87 15.52 33.86
N LYS A 506 25.99 14.81 34.59
CA LYS A 506 24.98 15.28 35.58
C LYS A 506 24.07 16.48 35.20
N LYS A 507 22.76 16.24 35.10
CA LYS A 507 21.74 16.75 36.07
C LYS A 507 20.35 16.18 35.75
N LEU A 508 19.65 15.72 36.81
CA LEU A 508 18.19 15.55 36.82
C LEU A 508 17.53 16.93 36.73
N GLY A 509 16.42 17.01 35.99
CA GLY A 509 15.49 18.13 36.02
C GLY A 509 14.20 17.80 35.27
N LEU A 510 13.08 17.76 36.00
CA LEU A 510 11.72 17.75 35.47
C LEU A 510 11.51 18.88 34.46
N PHE A 511 10.69 18.68 33.41
CA PHE A 511 9.68 19.67 32.98
C PHE A 511 8.63 19.07 32.01
N HIS A 512 7.45 19.67 32.11
CA HIS A 512 6.14 19.45 31.52
C HIS A 512 5.99 18.96 30.06
N CYS A 513 4.98 18.11 29.88
CA CYS A 513 4.21 17.94 28.65
C CYS A 513 3.60 19.28 28.18
N SER A 514 3.88 19.68 26.94
CA SER A 514 3.00 20.56 26.17
C SER A 514 2.43 19.80 24.97
N ARG A 515 1.10 19.89 24.83
CA ARG A 515 0.31 19.32 23.73
C ARG A 515 0.60 20.11 22.45
N SER A 516 1.09 19.43 21.41
CA SER A 516 0.99 19.88 20.02
C SER A 516 0.50 18.70 19.19
N ARG A 517 -0.71 18.84 18.62
CA ARG A 517 -1.36 17.87 17.73
C ARG A 517 -0.78 18.05 16.32
N ASN A 518 0.11 17.15 15.90
CA ASN A 518 0.65 17.12 14.54
C ASN A 518 -0.12 16.13 13.66
N ILE A 519 -1.04 16.65 12.84
CA ILE A 519 -1.92 15.91 11.92
C ILE A 519 -1.11 15.12 10.85
N LEU A 520 0.10 15.58 10.49
CA LEU A 520 1.01 14.89 9.56
C LEU A 520 1.65 13.62 10.14
N ARG A 521 1.76 13.54 11.48
CA ARG A 521 2.37 12.39 12.17
C ARG A 521 1.39 11.21 12.21
N ASP A 522 0.10 11.49 12.40
CA ASP A 522 -0.98 10.50 12.38
C ASP A 522 -1.25 9.93 10.98
N LEU A 523 -0.93 10.69 9.91
CA LEU A 523 -1.01 10.22 8.52
C LEU A 523 0.15 9.29 8.15
N MET A 524 1.36 9.52 8.67
CA MET A 524 2.53 8.67 8.36
C MET A 524 2.45 7.30 9.05
N PHE A 525 1.88 7.19 10.25
CA PHE A 525 1.71 5.88 10.92
C PHE A 525 0.64 4.99 10.27
N ARG A 526 -0.15 5.53 9.34
CA ARG A 526 -1.19 4.82 8.58
C ARG A 526 -0.62 3.89 7.50
N ASP A 527 0.56 4.21 6.95
CA ASP A 527 1.18 3.43 5.86
C ASP A 527 2.14 2.33 6.36
N PHE A 528 2.47 2.29 7.65
CA PHE A 528 3.49 1.39 8.22
C PHE A 528 2.98 0.39 9.27
N GLY A 529 1.67 0.32 9.55
CA GLY A 529 1.08 -0.73 10.41
C GLY A 529 1.61 -0.76 11.85
N PHE A 530 2.20 0.32 12.36
CA PHE A 530 2.67 0.39 13.74
C PHE A 530 1.47 0.61 14.69
N SER A 531 1.06 -0.42 15.43
CA SER A 531 0.48 -0.19 16.76
C SER A 531 1.51 0.57 17.59
N TYR A 532 1.06 1.44 18.50
CA TYR A 532 1.86 2.41 19.26
C TYR A 532 2.77 1.73 20.30
N TYR A 533 3.63 0.83 19.87
CA TYR A 533 4.67 0.20 20.65
C TYR A 533 5.92 0.21 19.79
N ASN A 534 6.98 0.80 20.34
CA ASN A 534 8.36 0.82 19.86
C ASN A 534 8.81 2.13 19.19
N CYS A 535 9.02 3.15 20.01
CA CYS A 535 10.11 4.10 19.79
C CYS A 535 11.03 4.01 21.02
N CYS A 536 12.35 3.89 20.78
CA CYS A 536 13.44 3.68 21.76
C CYS A 536 13.66 2.21 22.17
N LYS A 537 14.60 1.47 21.55
CA LYS A 537 14.94 0.09 21.95
C LYS A 537 16.46 -0.16 22.02
N THR A 538 17.04 0.11 23.17
CA THR A 538 18.11 -0.72 23.77
C THR A 538 18.15 -0.48 25.28
N LYS A 539 18.08 0.78 25.74
CA LYS A 539 17.87 1.10 27.17
C LYS A 539 16.43 0.80 27.65
N THR A 540 15.43 1.02 26.79
CA THR A 540 14.01 0.85 27.13
C THR A 540 13.59 -0.62 27.21
N LEU A 541 14.11 -1.52 26.37
CA LEU A 541 13.79 -2.96 26.43
C LEU A 541 14.15 -3.59 27.78
N ALA A 542 15.30 -3.21 28.35
CA ALA A 542 15.70 -3.65 29.68
C ALA A 542 14.76 -3.09 30.75
N ALA A 543 14.35 -1.82 30.65
CA ALA A 543 13.42 -1.19 31.57
C ALA A 543 11.99 -1.76 31.48
N GLU A 544 11.50 -2.07 30.28
CA GLU A 544 10.19 -2.70 30.01
C GLU A 544 10.16 -4.14 30.54
N SER A 545 11.21 -4.93 30.29
CA SER A 545 11.39 -6.27 30.85
C SER A 545 11.43 -6.24 32.39
N ILE A 546 12.10 -5.24 32.98
CA ILE A 546 12.11 -5.02 34.43
C ILE A 546 10.72 -4.62 34.94
N ALA A 547 9.98 -3.77 34.22
CA ALA A 547 8.64 -3.34 34.61
C ALA A 547 7.63 -4.51 34.63
N GLU A 548 7.62 -5.36 33.60
CA GLU A 548 6.78 -6.58 33.59
C GLU A 548 7.20 -7.56 34.68
N ARG A 549 8.51 -7.77 34.88
CA ARG A 549 9.02 -8.62 35.96
C ARG A 549 8.58 -8.10 37.33
N ASN A 550 8.66 -6.80 37.56
CA ASN A 550 8.24 -6.17 38.80
C ASN A 550 6.73 -6.30 39.02
N LEU A 551 5.93 -6.12 37.97
CA LEU A 551 4.48 -6.31 38.04
C LEU A 551 4.16 -7.73 38.54
N ILE A 552 4.79 -8.76 37.97
CA ILE A 552 4.55 -10.16 38.37
C ILE A 552 4.85 -10.39 39.87
N TRP A 553 5.96 -9.89 40.39
CA TRP A 553 6.37 -10.15 41.78
C TRP A 553 5.68 -9.27 42.84
N LYS A 554 5.10 -8.13 42.43
CA LYS A 554 4.45 -7.21 43.37
C LYS A 554 3.14 -7.80 43.93
N LYS A 555 2.74 -7.36 45.12
CA LYS A 555 1.39 -7.59 45.64
C LYS A 555 0.42 -6.73 44.83
N HIS A 556 -0.51 -7.38 44.14
CA HIS A 556 -1.44 -6.69 43.24
C HIS A 556 -2.59 -6.08 44.03
N LYS A 557 -3.02 -4.89 43.63
CA LYS A 557 -4.29 -4.31 44.01
C LYS A 557 -5.28 -4.49 42.88
N GLU A 558 -6.51 -4.78 43.25
CA GLU A 558 -7.62 -4.93 42.33
C GLU A 558 -8.41 -3.62 42.29
N LEU A 559 -8.62 -3.11 41.09
CA LEU A 559 -9.33 -1.84 40.86
C LEU A 559 -10.38 -2.03 39.77
N GLU A 560 -11.62 -1.70 40.08
CA GLU A 560 -12.73 -1.80 39.13
C GLU A 560 -12.76 -0.63 38.15
N TYR A 561 -13.29 -0.90 36.96
CA TYR A 561 -13.63 0.10 35.96
C TYR A 561 -15.02 0.67 36.24
N ASP A 562 -15.12 2.00 36.19
CA ASP A 562 -16.36 2.74 36.41
C ASP A 562 -17.23 2.66 35.16
N LEU A 563 -18.18 1.73 35.17
CA LEU A 563 -19.16 1.52 34.11
C LEU A 563 -20.51 2.13 34.54
N PRO A 564 -21.17 2.92 33.66
CA PRO A 564 -22.38 3.67 34.02
C PRO A 564 -23.60 2.79 34.32
N GLU A 565 -23.59 1.54 33.85
CA GLU A 565 -24.54 0.50 34.24
C GLU A 565 -23.74 -0.71 34.73
N HIS A 566 -24.22 -1.40 35.77
CA HIS A 566 -23.67 -2.70 36.18
C HIS A 566 -24.08 -3.77 35.15
N PRO A 567 -23.24 -4.12 34.17
CA PRO A 567 -23.64 -5.00 33.10
C PRO A 567 -23.82 -6.41 33.66
N LYS A 568 -24.74 -7.20 33.11
CA LYS A 568 -24.97 -8.57 33.60
C LYS A 568 -23.80 -9.52 33.29
N ALA A 569 -23.02 -9.24 32.25
CA ALA A 569 -21.88 -10.04 31.79
C ALA A 569 -20.98 -9.20 30.87
N THR A 570 -19.67 -9.45 30.89
CA THR A 570 -18.69 -8.85 29.96
C THR A 570 -17.98 -9.98 29.23
N PHE A 571 -17.98 -9.97 27.89
CA PHE A 571 -17.53 -11.12 27.08
C PHE A 571 -16.11 -10.97 26.56
N LEU A 572 -15.81 -9.82 25.96
CA LEU A 572 -14.56 -9.56 25.26
C LEU A 572 -14.12 -8.12 25.50
N MET A 573 -12.81 -7.91 25.50
CA MET A 573 -12.17 -6.60 25.61
C MET A 573 -11.03 -6.49 24.60
N VAL A 574 -10.87 -5.30 24.02
CA VAL A 574 -9.79 -4.96 23.09
C VAL A 574 -9.27 -3.55 23.37
N PHE A 575 -8.00 -3.31 23.05
CA PHE A 575 -7.34 -2.02 23.28
C PHE A 575 -7.26 -1.20 21.99
N SER A 576 -7.30 0.12 22.12
CA SER A 576 -6.90 1.01 21.03
C SER A 576 -5.42 0.84 20.71
N PRO A 577 -4.99 1.13 19.47
CA PRO A 577 -3.58 1.03 19.07
C PRO A 577 -2.60 1.80 19.96
N ASP A 578 -3.03 2.95 20.48
CA ASP A 578 -2.29 3.78 21.44
C ASP A 578 -2.28 3.25 22.89
N GLY A 579 -3.06 2.20 23.17
CA GLY A 579 -3.22 1.63 24.51
C GLY A 579 -3.95 2.51 25.52
N THR A 580 -4.48 3.67 25.11
CA THR A 580 -5.15 4.62 26.01
C THR A 580 -6.60 4.26 26.30
N LYS A 581 -7.27 3.58 25.37
CA LYS A 581 -8.69 3.21 25.45
C LYS A 581 -8.84 1.70 25.41
N MET A 582 -9.87 1.22 26.10
CA MET A 582 -10.34 -0.15 26.05
C MET A 582 -11.80 -0.13 25.60
N ALA A 583 -12.14 -1.00 24.65
CA ALA A 583 -13.51 -1.29 24.29
C ALA A 583 -13.91 -2.64 24.85
N SER A 584 -15.09 -2.73 25.45
CA SER A 584 -15.60 -3.94 26.11
C SER A 584 -17.03 -4.22 25.70
N THR A 585 -17.36 -5.50 25.48
CA THR A 585 -18.68 -5.97 25.01
C THR A 585 -19.48 -6.59 26.14
N HIS A 586 -20.78 -6.26 26.22
CA HIS A 586 -21.59 -6.55 27.41
C HIS A 586 -22.96 -7.16 27.11
N GLY A 587 -23.51 -7.85 28.11
CA GLY A 587 -24.80 -8.56 28.03
C GLY A 587 -26.02 -7.66 27.88
N ASN A 588 -25.89 -6.34 28.12
CA ASN A 588 -26.91 -5.33 27.84
C ASN A 588 -26.87 -4.81 26.39
N HIS A 589 -26.16 -5.51 25.50
CA HIS A 589 -26.04 -5.19 24.07
C HIS A 589 -25.25 -3.92 23.74
N ASN A 590 -24.62 -3.31 24.73
CA ASN A 590 -23.77 -2.13 24.57
C ASN A 590 -22.30 -2.50 24.44
N VAL A 591 -21.55 -1.58 23.82
CA VAL A 591 -20.09 -1.56 23.88
C VAL A 591 -19.65 -0.32 24.69
N TYR A 592 -18.85 -0.54 25.72
CA TYR A 592 -18.30 0.55 26.54
C TYR A 592 -16.87 0.86 26.13
N ILE A 593 -16.59 2.14 25.88
CA ILE A 593 -15.25 2.68 25.66
C ILE A 593 -14.79 3.33 26.96
N THR A 594 -13.69 2.84 27.51
CA THR A 594 -13.20 3.21 28.84
C THR A 594 -11.74 3.63 28.73
N ASP A 595 -11.34 4.66 29.46
CA ASP A 595 -9.95 5.09 29.53
C ASP A 595 -9.16 4.14 30.45
N VAL A 596 -8.04 3.62 29.97
CA VAL A 596 -7.29 2.57 30.69
C VAL A 596 -6.65 3.11 31.97
N ALA A 597 -6.16 4.36 31.97
CA ALA A 597 -5.43 4.95 33.09
C ALA A 597 -6.36 5.47 34.19
N THR A 598 -7.39 6.21 33.80
CA THR A 598 -8.37 6.81 34.73
C THR A 598 -9.46 5.84 35.14
N ARG A 599 -9.63 4.73 34.39
CA ARG A 599 -10.66 3.71 34.59
C ARG A 599 -12.10 4.19 34.42
N LYS A 600 -12.28 5.40 33.87
CA LYS A 600 -13.59 6.02 33.65
C LYS A 600 -14.15 5.69 32.28
N ASN A 601 -15.47 5.48 32.21
CA ASN A 601 -16.17 5.38 30.94
C ASN A 601 -16.05 6.70 30.15
N ILE A 602 -15.67 6.60 28.89
CA ILE A 602 -15.58 7.71 27.94
C ILE A 602 -16.85 7.78 27.08
N LYS A 603 -17.32 6.63 26.57
CA LYS A 603 -18.44 6.55 25.62
C LYS A 603 -19.19 5.24 25.73
N ILE A 604 -20.50 5.31 25.50
CA ILE A 604 -21.39 4.16 25.34
C ILE A 604 -21.78 4.07 23.86
N LEU A 605 -21.57 2.90 23.25
CA LEU A 605 -21.99 2.62 21.89
C LEU A 605 -23.18 1.66 21.92
N SER A 606 -24.36 2.19 21.60
CA SER A 606 -25.64 1.48 21.67
C SER A 606 -26.28 1.34 20.28
N GLY A 607 -27.13 0.32 20.12
CA GLY A 607 -27.93 0.10 18.90
C GLY A 607 -27.81 -1.28 18.25
N HIS A 608 -26.93 -2.16 18.73
CA HIS A 608 -26.92 -3.54 18.27
C HIS A 608 -28.22 -4.28 18.67
N PRO A 609 -28.82 -5.09 17.78
CA PRO A 609 -30.07 -5.80 18.07
C PRO A 609 -29.91 -6.93 19.08
N ARG A 610 -28.67 -7.39 19.28
CA ARG A 610 -28.29 -8.47 20.19
C ARG A 610 -26.89 -8.20 20.74
N THR A 611 -26.44 -9.04 21.67
CA THR A 611 -25.12 -8.93 22.30
C THR A 611 -24.00 -8.88 21.27
N PRO A 612 -23.17 -7.82 21.27
CA PRO A 612 -21.92 -7.79 20.53
C PRO A 612 -21.01 -8.91 21.04
N TRP A 613 -20.69 -9.87 20.17
CA TRP A 613 -19.92 -11.06 20.52
C TRP A 613 -18.43 -10.88 20.22
N CYS A 614 -18.13 -10.18 19.12
CA CYS A 614 -16.76 -9.87 18.70
C CYS A 614 -16.59 -8.36 18.52
N ILE A 615 -15.36 -7.92 18.72
CA ILE A 615 -14.99 -6.50 18.72
C ILE A 615 -13.52 -6.36 18.35
N ALA A 616 -13.18 -5.35 17.53
CA ALA A 616 -11.80 -5.04 17.17
C ALA A 616 -11.62 -3.54 16.97
N PHE A 617 -10.53 -2.97 17.47
CA PHE A 617 -10.09 -1.64 17.05
C PHE A 617 -9.40 -1.73 15.69
N HIS A 618 -9.53 -0.68 14.89
CA HIS A 618 -8.71 -0.53 13.71
C HIS A 618 -7.24 -0.34 14.15
N PRO A 619 -6.29 -1.14 13.68
CA PRO A 619 -4.91 -1.15 14.19
C PRO A 619 -4.15 0.15 13.93
N ALA A 620 -4.56 0.94 12.92
CA ALA A 620 -3.99 2.25 12.64
C ALA A 620 -4.80 3.45 13.19
N SER A 621 -5.99 3.24 13.78
CA SER A 621 -6.86 4.36 14.21
C SER A 621 -7.44 4.14 15.60
N ASN A 622 -7.18 5.10 16.50
CA ASN A 622 -7.72 5.10 17.86
C ASN A 622 -9.22 5.46 17.93
N HIS A 623 -9.84 5.80 16.79
CA HIS A 623 -11.22 6.27 16.70
C HIS A 623 -12.13 5.31 15.94
N ILE A 624 -11.59 4.30 15.25
CA ILE A 624 -12.39 3.36 14.47
C ILE A 624 -12.42 2.01 15.17
N LEU A 625 -13.61 1.47 15.33
CA LEU A 625 -13.87 0.20 16.01
C LEU A 625 -14.92 -0.58 15.21
N ALA A 626 -14.78 -1.90 15.09
CA ALA A 626 -15.79 -2.79 14.56
C ALA A 626 -16.38 -3.63 15.69
N SER A 627 -17.69 -3.87 15.68
CA SER A 627 -18.30 -4.89 16.53
C SER A 627 -19.37 -5.68 15.79
N GLY A 628 -19.39 -6.99 16.00
CA GLY A 628 -20.32 -7.94 15.40
C GLY A 628 -21.16 -8.61 16.47
N CYS A 629 -22.46 -8.69 16.27
CA CYS A 629 -23.38 -9.24 17.28
C CYS A 629 -23.97 -10.60 16.90
N LEU A 630 -24.61 -11.22 17.89
CA LEU A 630 -25.31 -12.49 17.73
C LEU A 630 -26.54 -12.42 16.80
N GLY A 631 -27.00 -11.22 16.45
CA GLY A 631 -28.10 -10.99 15.51
C GLY A 631 -27.67 -10.82 14.05
N GLY A 632 -26.40 -11.08 13.74
CA GLY A 632 -25.86 -10.93 12.38
C GLY A 632 -25.62 -9.50 11.92
N GLN A 633 -25.63 -8.54 12.85
CA GLN A 633 -25.28 -7.16 12.57
C GLN A 633 -23.81 -6.89 12.88
N VAL A 634 -23.11 -6.27 11.93
CA VAL A 634 -21.77 -5.70 12.10
C VAL A 634 -21.89 -4.18 12.05
N ARG A 635 -21.24 -3.52 13.01
CA ARG A 635 -21.16 -2.05 13.08
C ARG A 635 -19.72 -1.60 13.05
N ILE A 636 -19.43 -0.61 12.20
CA ILE A 636 -18.21 0.20 12.26
C ILE A 636 -18.55 1.49 12.99
N TRP A 637 -17.90 1.74 14.11
CA TRP A 637 -18.05 2.95 14.90
C TRP A 637 -16.87 3.88 14.60
N ASP A 638 -17.16 5.09 14.14
CA ASP A 638 -16.25 6.22 14.32
C ASP A 638 -16.63 6.91 15.63
N LEU A 639 -15.69 6.93 16.58
CA LEU A 639 -15.90 7.55 17.88
C LEU A 639 -16.17 9.07 17.79
N ARG A 640 -15.95 9.70 16.63
CA ARG A 640 -16.26 11.11 16.33
C ARG A 640 -17.59 11.28 15.57
N ASP A 641 -17.74 10.59 14.43
CA ASP A 641 -18.74 10.94 13.39
C ASP A 641 -19.86 9.89 13.17
N GLY A 642 -20.03 8.92 14.08
CA GLY A 642 -21.20 8.01 14.08
C GLY A 642 -20.89 6.56 13.70
N SER A 643 -21.90 5.78 13.29
CA SER A 643 -21.72 4.34 13.00
C SER A 643 -22.28 3.92 11.65
N LYS A 644 -21.53 3.09 10.92
CA LYS A 644 -22.02 2.35 9.74
C LYS A 644 -22.45 0.94 10.13
N VAL A 645 -23.45 0.41 9.43
CA VAL A 645 -24.08 -0.87 9.77
C VAL A 645 -24.17 -1.75 8.53
N TRP A 646 -23.83 -3.02 8.68
CA TRP A 646 -24.12 -4.09 7.72
C TRP A 646 -24.84 -5.23 8.45
N ASN A 647 -25.83 -5.85 7.79
CA ASN A 647 -26.56 -7.00 8.30
C ASN A 647 -26.37 -8.18 7.34
N THR A 648 -26.12 -9.37 7.89
CA THR A 648 -26.13 -10.61 7.12
C THR A 648 -27.55 -10.90 6.62
N GLU A 649 -27.70 -11.42 5.39
CA GLU A 649 -29.00 -11.73 4.79
C GLU A 649 -29.85 -12.69 5.63
N SER A 650 -29.21 -13.65 6.31
CA SER A 650 -29.88 -14.67 7.14
C SER A 650 -29.80 -14.44 8.65
N GLN A 651 -29.45 -13.23 9.11
CA GLN A 651 -29.23 -12.90 10.54
C GLN A 651 -28.28 -13.88 11.25
N THR A 652 -27.28 -14.40 10.53
CA THR A 652 -26.33 -15.38 11.06
C THR A 652 -25.39 -14.75 12.07
N VAL A 653 -25.12 -15.43 13.19
CA VAL A 653 -24.20 -14.97 14.24
C VAL A 653 -22.84 -14.56 13.65
N ILE A 654 -22.36 -13.37 14.03
CA ILE A 654 -20.98 -12.93 13.74
C ILE A 654 -20.05 -13.52 14.80
N ALA A 655 -19.25 -14.52 14.41
CA ALA A 655 -18.38 -15.25 15.33
C ALA A 655 -17.10 -14.48 15.67
N SER A 656 -16.50 -13.83 14.68
CA SER A 656 -15.23 -13.11 14.81
C SER A 656 -15.10 -12.07 13.69
N LEU A 657 -14.29 -11.03 13.91
CA LEU A 657 -14.01 -10.00 12.91
C LEU A 657 -12.59 -9.44 13.05
N ALA A 658 -12.00 -9.00 11.94
CA ALA A 658 -10.64 -8.46 11.94
C ALA A 658 -10.47 -7.37 10.88
N PHE A 659 -9.87 -6.26 11.28
CA PHE A 659 -9.45 -5.22 10.33
C PHE A 659 -8.15 -5.61 9.65
N HIS A 660 -8.07 -5.37 8.34
CA HIS A 660 -6.79 -5.28 7.67
C HIS A 660 -6.02 -4.05 8.18
N PRO A 661 -4.70 -4.13 8.41
CA PRO A 661 -3.99 -3.04 9.08
C PRO A 661 -3.78 -1.77 8.25
N SER A 662 -3.68 -1.90 6.94
CA SER A 662 -3.39 -0.79 6.02
C SER A 662 -4.50 -0.52 4.99
N GLU A 663 -5.41 -1.48 4.79
CA GLU A 663 -6.46 -1.39 3.78
C GLU A 663 -7.80 -1.19 4.46
N LYS A 664 -8.74 -0.55 3.76
CA LYS A 664 -10.09 -0.34 4.25
C LYS A 664 -10.92 -1.62 4.09
N LEU A 665 -10.51 -2.66 4.79
CA LEU A 665 -11.06 -4.01 4.69
C LEU A 665 -11.33 -4.57 6.08
N LEU A 666 -12.56 -5.03 6.30
CA LEU A 666 -12.96 -5.83 7.45
C LEU A 666 -13.26 -7.24 6.97
N VAL A 667 -12.62 -8.23 7.58
CA VAL A 667 -12.95 -9.64 7.41
C VAL A 667 -13.92 -10.05 8.51
N ILE A 668 -15.03 -10.67 8.11
CA ILE A 668 -16.13 -11.03 9.00
C ILE A 668 -16.35 -12.53 8.92
N ALA A 669 -16.19 -13.24 10.04
CA ALA A 669 -16.50 -14.66 10.14
C ALA A 669 -17.95 -14.85 10.61
N THR A 670 -18.75 -15.51 9.78
CA THR A 670 -20.11 -15.93 10.12
C THR A 670 -20.12 -17.43 10.41
N ASN A 671 -21.15 -18.18 9.99
CA ASN A 671 -21.26 -19.61 10.30
C ASN A 671 -20.16 -20.43 9.62
N ASN A 672 -20.31 -20.68 8.32
CA ASN A 672 -19.35 -21.42 7.49
C ASN A 672 -18.72 -20.52 6.42
N GLU A 673 -18.87 -19.20 6.57
CA GLU A 673 -18.47 -18.21 5.57
C GLU A 673 -17.57 -17.13 6.17
N ILE A 674 -16.76 -16.53 5.30
CA ILE A 674 -15.97 -15.34 5.57
C ILE A 674 -16.33 -14.28 4.54
N HIS A 675 -16.78 -13.12 5.01
CA HIS A 675 -17.11 -11.98 4.17
C HIS A 675 -15.98 -10.94 4.22
N PHE A 676 -15.64 -10.37 3.07
CA PHE A 676 -14.67 -9.30 2.90
C PHE A 676 -15.43 -8.01 2.62
N TRP A 677 -15.37 -7.07 3.57
CA TRP A 677 -16.16 -5.85 3.53
C TRP A 677 -15.28 -4.61 3.52
N ASP A 678 -15.35 -3.86 2.43
CA ASP A 678 -14.97 -2.44 2.44
C ASP A 678 -16.17 -1.64 2.92
N TRP A 679 -16.10 -1.13 4.16
CA TRP A 679 -17.18 -0.35 4.76
C TRP A 679 -17.32 1.07 4.16
N SER A 680 -16.64 1.37 3.05
CA SER A 680 -17.05 2.44 2.14
C SER A 680 -18.35 2.09 1.41
N GLN A 681 -18.58 0.80 1.15
CA GLN A 681 -19.73 0.24 0.46
C GLN A 681 -20.79 -0.27 1.45
N SER A 682 -22.02 -0.45 0.99
CA SER A 682 -23.14 -0.94 1.80
C SER A 682 -23.06 -2.43 2.14
N GLU A 683 -22.35 -3.22 1.32
CA GLU A 683 -22.28 -4.68 1.43
C GLU A 683 -20.85 -5.22 1.19
N PRO A 684 -20.54 -6.44 1.68
CA PRO A 684 -19.29 -7.12 1.39
C PRO A 684 -19.11 -7.38 -0.10
N PHE A 685 -17.90 -7.16 -0.62
CA PHE A 685 -17.60 -7.35 -2.05
C PHE A 685 -17.20 -8.78 -2.40
N ALA A 686 -16.84 -9.60 -1.40
CA ALA A 686 -16.52 -10.99 -1.60
C ALA A 686 -16.92 -11.86 -0.41
N VAL A 687 -17.29 -13.11 -0.71
CA VAL A 687 -17.68 -14.13 0.26
C VAL A 687 -17.03 -15.45 -0.11
N ILE A 688 -16.48 -16.15 0.88
CA ILE A 688 -15.96 -17.51 0.74
C ILE A 688 -16.59 -18.42 1.76
N SER A 689 -16.79 -19.69 1.39
CA SER A 689 -17.36 -20.71 2.25
C SER A 689 -16.39 -21.88 2.44
N THR A 690 -16.46 -22.51 3.60
CA THR A 690 -15.72 -23.75 3.89
C THR A 690 -16.23 -24.90 3.02
N LYS A 691 -15.50 -26.02 3.01
CA LYS A 691 -15.82 -27.17 2.14
C LYS A 691 -17.19 -27.76 2.44
N THR A 692 -17.63 -27.71 3.69
CA THR A 692 -18.93 -28.23 4.14
C THR A 692 -19.56 -27.26 5.12
N SER A 693 -20.90 -27.17 5.11
CA SER A 693 -21.66 -26.33 6.05
C SER A 693 -21.49 -26.71 7.54
N VAL A 694 -20.90 -27.90 7.80
CA VAL A 694 -20.55 -28.40 9.14
C VAL A 694 -19.24 -27.78 9.65
N GLU A 695 -18.31 -27.41 8.76
CA GLU A 695 -17.06 -26.75 9.11
C GLU A 695 -17.32 -25.26 9.37
N LYS A 696 -17.46 -24.91 10.65
CA LYS A 696 -17.78 -23.55 11.06
C LYS A 696 -16.51 -22.72 11.25
N VAL A 697 -16.52 -21.48 10.76
CA VAL A 697 -15.46 -20.49 11.03
C VAL A 697 -15.70 -19.87 12.40
N ARG A 698 -14.65 -19.75 13.22
CA ARG A 698 -14.74 -19.24 14.60
C ARG A 698 -13.76 -18.13 14.93
N TYR A 699 -12.73 -17.95 14.13
CA TYR A 699 -11.70 -16.97 14.38
C TYR A 699 -11.17 -16.43 13.07
N VAL A 700 -11.00 -15.11 12.99
CA VAL A 700 -10.25 -14.44 11.92
C VAL A 700 -9.34 -13.40 12.55
N ALA A 701 -8.11 -13.30 12.05
CA ALA A 701 -7.18 -12.24 12.43
C ALA A 701 -6.17 -11.99 11.32
N PHE A 702 -5.76 -10.74 11.15
CA PHE A 702 -4.59 -10.42 10.33
C PHE A 702 -3.33 -10.40 11.19
N ASP A 703 -2.19 -10.68 10.58
CA ASP A 703 -0.92 -10.25 11.15
C ASP A 703 -0.78 -8.73 11.09
N ASN A 704 0.18 -8.17 11.82
CA ASN A 704 0.33 -6.72 11.95
C ASN A 704 0.62 -6.01 10.62
N LEU A 705 1.10 -6.74 9.61
CA LEU A 705 1.38 -6.21 8.28
C LEU A 705 0.23 -6.43 7.28
N GLY A 706 -0.76 -7.26 7.62
CA GLY A 706 -1.87 -7.62 6.72
C GLY A 706 -1.51 -8.67 5.66
N LYS A 707 -0.29 -9.21 5.72
CA LYS A 707 0.21 -10.20 4.76
C LYS A 707 -0.28 -11.61 5.07
N LYS A 708 -0.71 -11.90 6.29
CA LYS A 708 -1.28 -13.19 6.66
C LYS A 708 -2.69 -13.03 7.19
N LEU A 709 -3.64 -13.80 6.65
CA LEU A 709 -4.94 -14.01 7.26
C LEU A 709 -4.94 -15.33 8.02
N ILE A 710 -5.24 -15.29 9.31
CA ILE A 710 -5.32 -16.45 10.18
C ILE A 710 -6.79 -16.81 10.37
N THR A 711 -7.15 -18.06 10.12
CA THR A 711 -8.53 -18.56 10.23
C THR A 711 -8.60 -19.74 11.20
N GLY A 712 -9.55 -19.73 12.12
CA GLY A 712 -9.90 -20.87 12.97
C GLY A 712 -11.15 -21.57 12.45
N ILE A 713 -11.05 -22.80 11.95
CA ILE A 713 -12.14 -23.54 11.31
C ILE A 713 -12.37 -24.87 12.04
N GLY A 714 -13.64 -25.25 12.23
CA GLY A 714 -14.00 -26.53 12.86
C GLY A 714 -13.56 -27.70 12.00
N ASN A 715 -12.91 -28.70 12.60
CA ASN A 715 -12.61 -29.94 11.90
C ASN A 715 -13.88 -30.76 11.71
N ASN A 716 -14.03 -31.38 10.54
CA ASN A 716 -15.02 -32.42 10.35
C ASN A 716 -14.66 -33.59 11.28
N CYS A 717 -15.45 -33.78 12.34
CA CYS A 717 -15.43 -35.03 13.07
C CYS A 717 -15.91 -36.12 12.11
N ARG A 718 -14.99 -36.92 11.56
CA ARG A 718 -15.34 -38.33 11.29
C ARG A 718 -15.85 -38.84 12.62
N GLU A 719 -17.11 -39.27 12.69
CA GLU A 719 -17.60 -40.02 13.82
C GLU A 719 -16.52 -41.02 14.21
N SER A 720 -15.88 -40.80 15.37
CA SER A 720 -15.16 -41.87 16.03
C SER A 720 -16.14 -43.02 16.12
N LYS A 721 -15.71 -44.20 15.65
CA LYS A 721 -16.36 -45.52 15.73
C LYS A 721 -17.16 -45.77 17.02
N PHE A 722 -18.28 -45.08 17.19
CA PHE A 722 -19.23 -45.21 18.30
C PHE A 722 -20.61 -45.57 17.76
N ARG A 723 -20.92 -45.25 16.50
CA ARG A 723 -22.06 -45.82 15.77
C ARG A 723 -21.84 -47.27 15.30
N SER A 724 -20.60 -47.77 15.25
CA SER A 724 -20.31 -49.19 14.91
C SER A 724 -20.25 -50.14 16.12
N ARG A 725 -20.52 -49.65 17.34
CA ARG A 725 -20.69 -50.50 18.54
C ARG A 725 -22.14 -50.63 18.98
N LEU A 726 -23.03 -49.74 18.56
CA LEU A 726 -24.48 -49.83 18.75
C LEU A 726 -25.19 -50.62 17.62
N SER A 727 -24.55 -50.77 16.46
CA SER A 727 -25.05 -51.66 15.38
C SER A 727 -24.69 -53.14 15.57
N ASN A 728 -23.75 -53.45 16.49
CA ASN A 728 -23.30 -54.82 16.77
C ASN A 728 -23.87 -55.40 18.08
N TRP A 729 -24.90 -54.76 18.64
CA TRP A 729 -25.72 -55.27 19.75
C TRP A 729 -27.17 -55.55 19.32
N ARG A 730 -27.39 -55.83 18.02
CA ARG A 730 -28.64 -56.36 17.48
C ARG A 730 -28.40 -57.66 16.73
N THR A 731 -27.96 -58.68 17.46
CA THR A 731 -28.22 -60.11 17.16
C THR A 731 -27.57 -60.94 18.26
N SER A 732 -28.28 -61.13 19.38
CA SER A 732 -28.37 -62.41 20.10
C SER A 732 -29.14 -62.20 21.39
N HIS A 733 -30.18 -63.01 21.57
CA HIS A 733 -30.99 -63.24 22.78
C HIS A 733 -32.19 -62.31 22.99
N ASP A 734 -33.31 -62.82 22.49
CA ASP A 734 -34.64 -62.75 23.10
C ASP A 734 -34.57 -62.89 24.62
N ASP A 735 -35.31 -62.03 25.35
CA ASP A 735 -36.23 -62.44 26.41
C ASP A 735 -36.86 -61.24 27.16
N TYR A 736 -38.19 -61.27 27.27
CA TYR A 736 -39.08 -60.63 28.26
C TYR A 736 -39.19 -59.08 28.37
N VAL A 737 -40.18 -58.56 27.63
CA VAL A 737 -41.37 -57.81 28.10
C VAL A 737 -41.30 -57.11 29.48
N LEU A 738 -41.28 -55.77 29.50
CA LEU A 738 -42.21 -54.86 30.24
C LEU A 738 -41.79 -53.37 30.19
N GLY A 739 -42.66 -52.55 29.58
CA GLY A 739 -43.11 -51.21 30.03
C GLY A 739 -42.11 -50.08 30.28
N ASN A 740 -41.98 -49.14 29.33
CA ASN A 740 -42.38 -47.73 29.49
C ASN A 740 -41.89 -46.86 28.32
N GLU A 741 -42.72 -46.73 27.29
CA GLU A 741 -42.67 -45.63 26.32
C GLU A 741 -43.49 -44.45 26.87
N THR A 742 -42.89 -43.61 27.71
CA THR A 742 -43.39 -42.28 28.05
C THR A 742 -42.22 -41.46 28.60
N LEU A 743 -41.57 -40.65 27.75
CA LEU A 743 -40.83 -39.42 28.11
C LEU A 743 -40.04 -38.76 26.95
N GLN A 744 -40.39 -39.03 25.68
CA GLN A 744 -39.83 -38.28 24.54
C GLN A 744 -40.86 -37.66 23.58
N ASN A 745 -42.15 -37.67 23.95
CA ASN A 745 -43.24 -37.11 23.13
C ASN A 745 -44.06 -35.98 23.79
N GLU A 746 -43.66 -35.42 24.93
CA GLU A 746 -44.40 -34.30 25.55
C GLU A 746 -43.83 -32.90 25.27
N ALA A 747 -42.71 -32.76 24.55
CA ALA A 747 -42.19 -31.43 24.16
C ALA A 747 -42.60 -31.00 22.74
N ILE A 748 -43.30 -31.84 21.96
CA ILE A 748 -43.59 -31.60 20.53
C ILE A 748 -45.11 -31.47 20.25
N GLN A 749 -46.00 -31.65 21.24
CA GLN A 749 -47.46 -31.47 21.09
C GLN A 749 -48.08 -30.41 22.01
N SER A 750 -47.53 -29.20 22.05
CA SER A 750 -48.20 -28.05 22.67
C SER A 750 -48.18 -26.76 21.83
N PHE A 751 -47.75 -26.84 20.57
CA PHE A 751 -47.81 -25.72 19.62
C PHE A 751 -48.87 -25.96 18.53
N ARG A 752 -50.16 -25.88 18.91
CA ARG A 752 -51.31 -25.60 18.03
C ARG A 752 -52.59 -25.44 18.86
N THR A 753 -53.00 -24.19 19.15
CA THR A 753 -54.38 -23.62 19.07
C THR A 753 -54.50 -22.31 19.87
N PHE A 754 -55.36 -21.39 19.37
CA PHE A 754 -55.72 -20.03 19.85
C PHE A 754 -54.68 -18.93 19.53
N GLY A 755 -54.84 -18.00 18.57
CA GLY A 755 -56.01 -17.18 18.15
C GLY A 755 -56.09 -15.96 19.08
N THR A 756 -55.77 -14.70 18.71
CA THR A 756 -56.40 -13.84 17.69
C THR A 756 -55.52 -12.62 17.28
N GLU A 757 -55.65 -12.18 16.02
CA GLU A 757 -55.20 -10.90 15.39
C GLU A 757 -55.79 -9.62 16.04
N PRO A 758 -55.38 -8.35 15.72
CA PRO A 758 -54.84 -7.78 14.44
C PRO A 758 -53.64 -6.79 14.62
N SER A 759 -52.96 -6.16 13.65
CA SER A 759 -53.09 -5.88 12.21
C SER A 759 -51.73 -5.38 11.64
N HIS A 760 -51.54 -5.57 10.33
CA HIS A 760 -50.53 -4.99 9.41
C HIS A 760 -49.22 -5.74 9.12
N SER A 761 -49.37 -6.78 8.29
CA SER A 761 -48.69 -6.99 6.99
C SER A 761 -47.19 -6.66 6.85
N THR A 762 -46.34 -7.69 6.90
CA THR A 762 -45.67 -8.25 5.72
C THR A 762 -44.94 -9.56 6.08
N GLN A 763 -45.38 -10.67 5.49
CA GLN A 763 -44.71 -11.97 5.57
C GLN A 763 -43.46 -11.98 4.70
N SER A 764 -42.35 -12.51 5.22
CA SER A 764 -41.44 -13.35 4.45
C SER A 764 -40.96 -14.52 5.30
N ASN A 765 -41.15 -15.72 4.74
CA ASN A 765 -40.83 -17.01 5.33
C ASN A 765 -39.33 -17.15 5.60
N ILE A 766 -38.94 -17.51 6.84
CA ILE A 766 -37.60 -18.07 7.12
C ILE A 766 -37.79 -19.49 7.67
N ARG A 767 -37.80 -20.47 6.77
CA ARG A 767 -37.40 -21.85 7.08
C ARG A 767 -35.87 -21.88 7.08
N GLY A 768 -35.26 -21.65 8.25
CA GLY A 768 -33.82 -21.83 8.47
C GLY A 768 -33.60 -22.94 9.49
N SER A 769 -32.99 -24.05 9.06
CA SER A 769 -32.60 -25.17 9.91
C SER A 769 -31.65 -24.72 11.04
N VAL A 770 -32.13 -24.70 12.27
CA VAL A 770 -31.31 -24.44 13.47
C VAL A 770 -30.47 -25.69 13.73
N SER A 771 -29.17 -25.63 13.45
CA SER A 771 -28.23 -26.72 13.74
C SER A 771 -27.96 -26.83 15.25
N ASP A 772 -27.90 -28.05 15.78
CA ASP A 772 -27.69 -28.44 17.20
C ASP A 772 -26.53 -27.72 17.94
N ASP A 773 -25.58 -27.06 17.27
CA ASP A 773 -24.39 -26.45 17.90
C ASP A 773 -24.49 -24.95 18.22
N GLN A 774 -25.58 -24.28 17.86
CA GLN A 774 -25.89 -22.96 18.45
C GLN A 774 -26.58 -23.10 19.81
N SER A 775 -26.87 -24.34 20.23
CA SER A 775 -27.60 -24.66 21.45
C SER A 775 -27.04 -23.99 22.68
N TRP A 776 -25.72 -23.88 22.91
CA TRP A 776 -25.19 -23.26 24.14
C TRP A 776 -25.23 -21.72 24.13
N ILE A 777 -25.00 -21.06 22.98
CA ILE A 777 -25.17 -19.60 22.82
C ILE A 777 -26.67 -19.27 22.94
N LEU A 778 -27.53 -20.09 22.36
CA LEU A 778 -28.98 -20.02 22.49
C LEU A 778 -29.47 -20.40 23.90
N GLN A 779 -28.81 -21.34 24.61
CA GLN A 779 -29.09 -21.73 26.00
C GLN A 779 -28.72 -20.56 26.93
N TYR A 780 -27.61 -19.88 26.65
CA TYR A 780 -27.25 -18.64 27.33
C TYR A 780 -28.26 -17.52 27.04
N ILE A 781 -28.74 -17.38 25.79
CA ILE A 781 -29.82 -16.44 25.42
C ILE A 781 -31.16 -16.82 26.07
N TYR A 782 -31.47 -18.11 26.20
CA TYR A 782 -32.69 -18.64 26.81
C TYR A 782 -32.69 -18.42 28.33
N ASN A 783 -31.57 -18.71 28.99
CA ASN A 783 -31.36 -18.46 30.42
C ASN A 783 -31.31 -16.97 30.78
N SER A 784 -30.89 -16.09 29.85
CA SER A 784 -30.94 -14.63 30.05
C SER A 784 -32.33 -14.03 29.78
N ARG A 785 -33.14 -14.63 28.90
CA ARG A 785 -34.55 -14.23 28.65
C ARG A 785 -35.50 -14.54 29.81
N GLN A 786 -35.28 -15.64 30.54
CA GLN A 786 -36.03 -15.98 31.77
C GLN A 786 -35.86 -14.92 32.89
N ARG A 787 -34.84 -14.04 32.79
CA ARG A 787 -34.59 -12.95 33.76
C ARG A 787 -35.20 -11.59 33.39
N THR A 788 -35.86 -11.46 32.24
CA THR A 788 -36.39 -10.16 31.76
C THR A 788 -37.91 -10.12 31.64
N GLY A 789 -38.62 -11.13 32.14
CA GLY A 789 -40.09 -11.15 32.21
C GLY A 789 -40.60 -11.03 33.64
N ARG A 790 -40.72 -9.81 34.16
CA ARG A 790 -41.75 -9.35 35.12
C ARG A 790 -41.56 -7.86 35.37
N GLY A 791 -42.34 -7.05 34.65
CA GLY A 791 -42.60 -5.66 35.02
C GLY A 791 -43.69 -5.63 36.09
N SER A 792 -43.47 -4.76 37.09
CA SER A 792 -44.41 -4.10 38.00
C SER A 792 -45.87 -4.59 38.03
N GLY A 793 -46.26 -5.14 39.18
CA GLY A 793 -47.64 -5.24 39.66
C GLY A 793 -47.62 -5.58 41.15
N GLU A 794 -48.19 -4.71 41.98
CA GLU A 794 -48.42 -4.91 43.42
C GLU A 794 -49.30 -6.16 43.66
N TYR A 795 -48.99 -6.96 44.69
CA TYR A 795 -49.92 -7.50 45.70
C TYR A 795 -49.17 -8.41 46.70
N ASP A 796 -49.68 -8.39 47.92
CA ASP A 796 -49.14 -8.89 49.20
C ASP A 796 -48.94 -10.42 49.35
N ASN A 797 -48.07 -10.71 50.33
CA ASN A 797 -48.04 -11.82 51.29
C ASN A 797 -47.75 -13.29 50.88
N GLU A 798 -46.66 -13.76 51.51
CA GLU A 798 -46.46 -15.04 52.22
C GLU A 798 -46.09 -16.35 51.48
N THR A 799 -44.88 -16.83 51.83
CA THR A 799 -44.31 -18.20 51.83
C THR A 799 -43.67 -18.77 50.54
N PRO A 800 -42.72 -19.73 50.67
CA PRO A 800 -41.33 -19.53 51.07
C PRO A 800 -40.37 -19.70 49.86
N VAL A 801 -39.19 -19.09 49.96
CA VAL A 801 -38.11 -19.25 48.98
C VAL A 801 -37.61 -20.70 48.99
N PRO A 802 -37.61 -21.44 47.87
CA PRO A 802 -36.79 -22.63 47.76
C PRO A 802 -35.33 -22.20 47.57
N GLU A 803 -34.51 -22.52 48.57
CA GLU A 803 -33.06 -22.62 48.47
C GLU A 803 -32.70 -23.55 47.30
N ASP A 804 -32.28 -22.97 46.16
CA ASP A 804 -31.25 -23.48 45.25
C ASP A 804 -31.35 -22.76 43.91
N VAL A 805 -30.68 -21.62 43.81
CA VAL A 805 -30.37 -20.99 42.52
C VAL A 805 -28.86 -21.03 42.34
N SER A 806 -28.34 -22.24 42.12
CA SER A 806 -26.98 -22.46 41.66
C SER A 806 -26.76 -21.65 40.39
N ALA A 807 -25.82 -20.70 40.43
CA ALA A 807 -25.55 -19.87 39.29
C ALA A 807 -25.12 -20.74 38.10
N VAL A 808 -25.39 -20.25 36.88
CA VAL A 808 -24.98 -20.92 35.65
C VAL A 808 -23.45 -20.94 35.61
N VAL A 809 -22.89 -21.99 36.20
CA VAL A 809 -21.60 -22.55 35.84
C VAL A 809 -21.70 -22.83 34.35
N LEU A 810 -20.68 -22.43 33.60
CA LEU A 810 -20.46 -22.93 32.25
C LEU A 810 -20.20 -24.46 32.35
N ASN A 811 -21.23 -25.26 32.63
CA ASN A 811 -21.17 -26.71 32.69
C ASN A 811 -21.09 -27.24 31.26
N PHE A 812 -19.85 -27.37 30.77
CA PHE A 812 -19.52 -27.94 29.47
C PHE A 812 -19.44 -29.48 29.49
N SER A 813 -20.24 -30.16 30.31
CA SER A 813 -20.14 -31.62 30.49
C SER A 813 -20.92 -32.47 29.47
N GLY A 814 -21.67 -31.86 28.54
CA GLY A 814 -22.57 -32.61 27.64
C GLY A 814 -22.37 -32.44 26.13
N ILE A 815 -21.47 -31.56 25.66
CA ILE A 815 -21.37 -31.22 24.23
C ILE A 815 -20.07 -31.83 23.67
N SER A 816 -20.21 -32.76 22.72
CA SER A 816 -19.12 -33.34 21.91
C SER A 816 -18.02 -32.30 21.65
N VAL A 817 -16.83 -32.50 22.24
CA VAL A 817 -15.70 -31.57 22.16
C VAL A 817 -15.24 -31.45 20.71
N ARG A 818 -15.81 -30.50 19.96
CA ARG A 818 -15.37 -30.18 18.60
C ARG A 818 -14.03 -29.46 18.69
N ASN A 819 -13.05 -30.00 17.98
CA ASN A 819 -11.72 -29.40 17.84
C ASN A 819 -11.67 -28.52 16.59
N TYR A 820 -10.97 -27.40 16.70
CA TYR A 820 -10.73 -26.47 15.60
C TYR A 820 -9.31 -26.63 15.10
N ARG A 821 -9.10 -26.35 13.81
CA ARG A 821 -7.79 -26.11 13.23
C ARG A 821 -7.58 -24.61 13.05
N ILE A 822 -6.34 -24.16 13.20
CA ILE A 822 -5.92 -22.81 12.83
C ILE A 822 -5.06 -22.94 11.57
N GLN A 823 -5.39 -22.15 10.55
CA GLN A 823 -4.67 -22.09 9.29
C GLN A 823 -4.19 -20.66 9.04
N ALA A 824 -3.05 -20.52 8.38
CA ALA A 824 -2.51 -19.23 7.94
C ALA A 824 -2.54 -19.13 6.42
N TRP A 825 -3.06 -18.03 5.89
CA TRP A 825 -3.20 -17.80 4.46
C TRP A 825 -2.34 -16.62 4.04
N ASP A 826 -1.63 -16.76 2.93
CA ASP A 826 -0.93 -15.63 2.33
C ASP A 826 -1.96 -14.68 1.72
N PHE A 827 -1.98 -13.46 2.24
CA PHE A 827 -2.85 -12.37 1.81
C PHE A 827 -2.02 -11.19 1.29
N SER A 828 -0.70 -11.36 1.05
CA SER A 828 0.21 -10.30 0.64
C SER A 828 -0.15 -9.63 -0.69
N LYS A 829 -0.86 -10.33 -1.57
CA LYS A 829 -1.35 -9.83 -2.86
C LYS A 829 -2.83 -9.42 -2.84
N GLY A 830 -3.51 -9.53 -1.69
CA GLY A 830 -4.96 -9.34 -1.57
C GLY A 830 -5.80 -10.43 -2.25
N GLU A 831 -5.18 -11.57 -2.59
CA GLU A 831 -5.90 -12.72 -3.16
C GLU A 831 -6.76 -13.41 -2.09
N ILE A 832 -8.00 -13.73 -2.45
CA ILE A 832 -8.95 -14.36 -1.54
C ILE A 832 -8.51 -15.81 -1.29
N PRO A 833 -8.37 -16.26 -0.02
CA PRO A 833 -7.84 -17.57 0.28
C PRO A 833 -8.83 -18.71 0.03
N ASP A 834 -8.31 -19.85 -0.41
CA ASP A 834 -9.09 -21.08 -0.59
C ASP A 834 -9.26 -21.85 0.72
N ILE A 835 -10.16 -21.37 1.57
CA ILE A 835 -10.47 -21.97 2.89
C ILE A 835 -11.15 -23.35 2.81
N LYS A 836 -11.46 -23.86 1.61
CA LYS A 836 -12.01 -25.21 1.41
C LYS A 836 -10.94 -26.29 1.61
N ASN A 837 -9.66 -25.94 1.47
CA ASN A 837 -8.57 -26.86 1.70
C ASN A 837 -8.22 -26.94 3.19
N SER A 838 -8.66 -28.01 3.86
CA SER A 838 -8.44 -28.24 5.29
C SER A 838 -7.01 -28.64 5.67
N GLU A 839 -6.17 -29.01 4.70
CA GLU A 839 -4.82 -29.55 4.93
C GLU A 839 -3.72 -28.51 4.68
N LYS A 840 -4.05 -27.38 4.05
CA LYS A 840 -3.09 -26.34 3.68
C LYS A 840 -2.74 -25.45 4.87
N ASN A 841 -1.46 -25.13 5.03
CA ASN A 841 -0.93 -24.13 5.95
C ASN A 841 -1.47 -24.22 7.40
N ILE A 842 -1.57 -25.45 7.92
CA ILE A 842 -2.04 -25.69 9.29
C ILE A 842 -0.99 -25.17 10.29
N VAL A 843 -1.42 -24.28 11.17
CA VAL A 843 -0.63 -23.82 12.34
C VAL A 843 -0.84 -24.77 13.52
N ILE A 844 -2.10 -25.12 13.80
CA ILE A 844 -2.46 -26.14 14.79
C ILE A 844 -3.65 -26.93 14.30
N ASN A 845 -3.59 -28.25 14.44
CA ASN A 845 -4.64 -29.13 13.93
C ASN A 845 -5.79 -29.35 14.94
N LYS A 846 -5.54 -29.20 16.24
CA LYS A 846 -6.55 -29.40 17.30
C LYS A 846 -6.41 -28.36 18.40
N CYS A 847 -7.31 -27.39 18.43
CA CYS A 847 -7.43 -26.41 19.51
C CYS A 847 -8.90 -26.21 19.92
N LYS A 848 -9.10 -25.52 21.05
CA LYS A 848 -10.40 -25.08 21.54
C LYS A 848 -10.52 -23.57 21.33
N ILE A 849 -11.51 -23.14 20.53
CA ILE A 849 -11.82 -21.72 20.34
C ILE A 849 -13.17 -21.45 21.00
N ARG A 850 -13.18 -20.76 22.14
CA ARG A 850 -14.43 -20.36 22.82
C ARG A 850 -14.89 -18.98 22.36
N ASN A 851 -13.95 -18.05 22.28
CA ASN A 851 -14.11 -16.70 21.75
C ASN A 851 -12.75 -16.21 21.22
N ASP A 852 -12.68 -14.98 20.72
CA ASP A 852 -11.44 -14.38 20.24
C ASP A 852 -10.36 -14.26 21.34
N ALA A 853 -10.72 -14.39 22.63
CA ALA A 853 -9.76 -14.40 23.72
C ALA A 853 -8.95 -15.71 23.83
N SER A 854 -9.45 -16.80 23.24
CA SER A 854 -8.77 -18.11 23.22
C SER A 854 -7.56 -18.17 22.29
N ILE A 855 -7.35 -17.15 21.45
CA ILE A 855 -6.18 -17.02 20.58
C ILE A 855 -5.56 -15.65 20.82
N ASN A 856 -4.23 -15.58 20.79
CA ASN A 856 -3.53 -14.31 20.79
C ASN A 856 -2.28 -14.39 19.91
N ILE A 857 -2.06 -13.33 19.14
CA ILE A 857 -0.89 -13.16 18.27
C ILE A 857 0.07 -12.19 18.97
N SER A 858 1.38 -12.47 18.93
CA SER A 858 2.38 -11.61 19.54
C SER A 858 2.41 -10.21 18.90
N SER A 859 2.94 -9.24 19.63
CA SER A 859 3.09 -7.85 19.18
C SER A 859 3.94 -7.66 17.93
N ASP A 860 4.73 -8.66 17.53
CA ASP A 860 5.50 -8.66 16.28
C ASP A 860 4.91 -9.58 15.19
N GLY A 861 3.80 -10.26 15.45
CA GLY A 861 3.14 -11.18 14.52
C GLY A 861 3.87 -12.51 14.29
N THR A 862 4.91 -12.83 15.07
CA THR A 862 5.73 -14.03 14.85
C THR A 862 5.25 -15.26 15.62
N LEU A 863 4.48 -15.08 16.70
CA LEU A 863 4.01 -16.15 17.57
C LEU A 863 2.48 -16.14 17.65
N LEU A 864 1.89 -17.34 17.77
CA LEU A 864 0.47 -17.55 18.06
C LEU A 864 0.32 -18.40 19.31
N ALA A 865 -0.34 -17.86 20.33
CA ALA A 865 -0.77 -18.59 21.51
C ALA A 865 -2.21 -19.07 21.36
N THR A 866 -2.49 -20.32 21.74
CA THR A 866 -3.84 -20.90 21.74
C THR A 866 -3.97 -22.00 22.80
N CYS A 867 -5.19 -22.47 23.07
CA CYS A 867 -5.46 -23.55 24.03
C CYS A 867 -6.01 -24.82 23.38
N PHE A 868 -5.73 -25.97 23.96
CA PHE A 868 -6.26 -27.28 23.57
C PHE A 868 -6.59 -28.12 24.82
N THR A 869 -7.07 -29.36 24.69
CA THR A 869 -7.50 -30.17 25.86
C THR A 869 -6.39 -30.30 26.90
N GLY A 870 -6.60 -29.72 28.09
CA GLY A 870 -5.67 -29.75 29.22
C GLY A 870 -4.36 -28.96 29.04
N SER A 871 -4.23 -28.03 28.08
CA SER A 871 -2.96 -27.31 27.85
C SER A 871 -3.13 -26.00 27.08
N ALA A 872 -2.10 -25.13 27.14
CA ALA A 872 -1.95 -23.97 26.27
C ALA A 872 -0.59 -24.04 25.54
N GLY A 873 -0.56 -23.67 24.26
CA GLY A 873 0.65 -23.76 23.44
C GLY A 873 0.94 -22.45 22.71
N VAL A 874 2.21 -22.23 22.41
CA VAL A 874 2.71 -21.12 21.58
C VAL A 874 3.41 -21.71 20.35
N TYR A 875 2.95 -21.29 19.18
CA TYR A 875 3.37 -21.81 17.87
C TYR A 875 3.97 -20.70 17.01
N SER A 876 4.89 -21.05 16.11
CA SER A 876 5.44 -20.11 15.15
C SER A 876 4.45 -19.76 14.03
N LEU A 877 4.36 -18.47 13.70
CA LEU A 877 3.65 -17.93 12.54
C LEU A 877 4.58 -17.51 11.38
N GLN A 878 5.88 -17.80 11.50
CA GLN A 878 6.82 -17.60 10.39
C GLN A 878 6.62 -18.69 9.34
N TRP A 879 6.68 -18.36 8.06
CA TRP A 879 6.36 -19.31 6.99
C TRP A 879 7.33 -20.51 6.98
N GLU A 880 8.61 -20.29 7.32
CA GLU A 880 9.67 -21.30 7.34
C GLU A 880 9.48 -22.31 8.47
N THR A 881 8.82 -21.91 9.56
CA THR A 881 8.62 -22.73 10.76
C THR A 881 7.14 -22.83 11.13
N LEU A 882 6.24 -22.63 10.17
CA LEU A 882 4.81 -22.47 10.43
C LEU A 882 4.25 -23.66 11.22
N GLY A 883 3.59 -23.38 12.33
CA GLY A 883 2.98 -24.40 13.19
C GLY A 883 3.98 -25.18 14.05
N LYS A 884 5.27 -24.85 14.02
CA LYS A 884 6.25 -25.40 14.97
C LYS A 884 5.87 -24.98 16.39
N GLU A 885 5.67 -25.97 17.25
CA GLU A 885 5.46 -25.75 18.69
C GLU A 885 6.75 -25.20 19.31
N ILE A 886 6.65 -24.03 19.95
CA ILE A 886 7.76 -23.35 20.60
C ILE A 886 7.68 -23.52 22.11
N TYR A 887 6.49 -23.37 22.69
CA TYR A 887 6.26 -23.53 24.12
C TYR A 887 4.98 -24.30 24.38
N LEU A 888 4.99 -25.14 25.41
CA LEU A 888 3.84 -25.89 25.89
C LEU A 888 3.66 -25.68 27.39
N ALA A 889 2.47 -25.25 27.78
CA ALA A 889 2.05 -25.06 29.17
C ALA A 889 1.09 -26.19 29.54
N ASP A 890 1.46 -26.98 30.54
CA ASP A 890 0.50 -27.82 31.25
C ASP A 890 -0.52 -26.90 31.92
N ALA A 891 -1.76 -26.96 31.47
CA ALA A 891 -2.83 -26.09 31.94
C ALA A 891 -4.04 -26.92 32.38
N TYR A 892 -4.99 -26.30 33.07
CA TYR A 892 -6.19 -26.99 33.52
C TYR A 892 -7.21 -27.15 32.39
N ASP A 893 -8.14 -28.10 32.50
CA ASP A 893 -9.19 -28.32 31.49
C ASP A 893 -10.13 -27.13 31.26
N SER A 894 -10.02 -26.08 32.07
CA SER A 894 -10.87 -24.90 32.09
C SER A 894 -10.24 -23.64 31.47
N VAL A 895 -9.17 -23.73 30.67
CA VAL A 895 -8.61 -22.56 29.95
C VAL A 895 -9.66 -21.91 29.04
N ILE A 896 -9.82 -20.59 29.17
CA ILE A 896 -10.71 -19.76 28.35
C ILE A 896 -9.94 -18.76 27.49
N SER A 897 -8.87 -18.16 28.02
CA SER A 897 -8.14 -17.10 27.33
C SER A 897 -6.63 -17.23 27.49
N VAL A 898 -5.90 -16.76 26.48
CA VAL A 898 -4.42 -16.78 26.45
C VAL A 898 -3.89 -15.44 25.96
N SER A 899 -2.91 -14.85 26.65
CA SER A 899 -2.34 -13.55 26.27
C SER A 899 -0.82 -13.56 26.40
N ILE A 900 -0.12 -13.22 25.32
CA ILE A 900 1.32 -12.98 25.31
C ILE A 900 1.58 -11.58 25.87
N SER A 901 2.62 -11.43 26.70
CA SER A 901 2.98 -10.12 27.26
C SER A 901 3.54 -9.18 26.18
N PRO A 902 3.43 -7.84 26.36
CA PRO A 902 4.00 -6.86 25.42
C PRO A 902 5.48 -7.10 25.09
N THR A 903 6.30 -7.49 26.09
CA THR A 903 7.72 -7.84 25.87
C THR A 903 7.96 -9.24 25.31
N GLN A 904 6.92 -10.06 25.21
CA GLN A 904 6.96 -11.47 24.80
C GLN A 904 7.81 -12.38 25.70
N GLU A 905 8.04 -11.99 26.96
CA GLU A 905 8.72 -12.82 27.97
C GLU A 905 7.75 -13.73 28.73
N TYR A 906 6.45 -13.44 28.73
CA TYR A 906 5.46 -14.16 29.55
C TYR A 906 4.21 -14.53 28.77
N LEU A 907 3.65 -15.69 29.12
CA LEU A 907 2.34 -16.17 28.66
C LEU A 907 1.37 -16.16 29.85
N LEU A 908 0.25 -15.47 29.70
CA LEU A 908 -0.87 -15.46 30.64
C LEU A 908 -1.95 -16.42 30.17
N VAL A 909 -2.40 -17.30 31.05
CA VAL A 909 -3.46 -18.27 30.81
C VAL A 909 -4.59 -18.02 31.79
N GLY A 910 -5.77 -17.64 31.28
CA GLY A 910 -6.98 -17.39 32.08
C GLY A 910 -7.89 -18.61 32.16
N LEU A 911 -8.43 -18.87 33.35
CA LEU A 911 -9.24 -20.04 33.67
C LEU A 911 -10.69 -19.66 33.97
N ALA A 912 -11.64 -20.50 33.55
CA ALA A 912 -13.06 -20.36 33.87
C ALA A 912 -13.32 -20.55 35.38
N ARG A 913 -12.81 -21.67 35.90
CA ARG A 913 -12.96 -22.18 37.26
C ARG A 913 -12.06 -23.43 37.38
N SER A 914 -11.33 -23.58 38.48
CA SER A 914 -10.59 -24.82 38.79
C SER A 914 -11.08 -25.39 40.12
N ASP A 915 -11.80 -26.52 40.09
CA ASP A 915 -12.35 -27.18 41.28
C ASP A 915 -11.29 -28.06 42.00
N ILE A 916 -10.14 -27.49 42.35
CA ILE A 916 -9.13 -28.21 43.14
C ILE A 916 -8.93 -27.50 44.48
N GLU A 917 -8.92 -28.32 45.53
CA GLU A 917 -8.81 -28.01 46.95
C GLU A 917 -7.93 -26.77 47.25
N ASN A 918 -8.55 -25.77 47.89
CA ASN A 918 -7.92 -24.62 48.53
C ASN A 918 -7.16 -23.64 47.60
N ALA A 919 -7.82 -23.11 46.55
CA ALA A 919 -7.91 -21.67 46.23
C ALA A 919 -8.38 -21.41 44.79
N TYR A 920 -9.34 -20.50 44.60
CA TYR A 920 -9.92 -20.11 43.31
C TYR A 920 -8.89 -19.43 42.39
N THR A 921 -8.13 -20.22 41.63
CA THR A 921 -7.12 -19.71 40.68
C THR A 921 -7.82 -19.19 39.43
N MET A 922 -7.62 -17.90 39.16
CA MET A 922 -8.26 -17.18 38.06
C MET A 922 -7.36 -17.14 36.81
N ALA A 923 -6.04 -17.04 37.00
CA ALA A 923 -5.08 -17.00 35.91
C ALA A 923 -3.69 -17.47 36.35
N ILE A 924 -2.91 -17.96 35.40
CA ILE A 924 -1.54 -18.45 35.59
C ILE A 924 -0.61 -17.70 34.65
N ILE A 925 0.54 -17.25 35.15
CA ILE A 925 1.61 -16.68 34.33
C ILE A 925 2.75 -17.69 34.19
N TYR A 926 3.14 -17.96 32.95
CA TYR A 926 4.31 -18.74 32.60
C TYR A 926 5.39 -17.82 32.01
N ARG A 927 6.66 -18.10 32.32
CA ARG A 927 7.78 -17.42 31.68
C ARG A 927 8.27 -18.21 30.47
N MET A 928 8.43 -17.52 29.35
CA MET A 928 8.98 -18.03 28.10
C MET A 928 10.50 -17.78 28.07
N THR A 929 11.32 -18.80 28.34
CA THR A 929 12.79 -18.70 28.29
C THR A 929 13.36 -19.41 27.06
N ARG A 930 14.04 -18.67 26.16
CA ARG A 930 14.87 -19.27 25.10
C ARG A 930 16.24 -19.66 25.66
N ARG A 931 16.68 -20.91 25.47
CA ARG A 931 18.09 -21.29 25.64
C ARG A 931 18.73 -21.63 24.30
N GLN A 932 19.99 -21.22 24.11
CA GLN A 932 20.84 -21.64 23.00
C GLN A 932 21.14 -23.14 23.12
N PHE A 933 20.89 -23.91 22.05
CA PHE A 933 21.13 -25.35 22.04
C PHE A 933 22.63 -25.66 21.95
N HIS A 934 23.18 -26.28 23.01
CA HIS A 934 24.36 -27.15 22.95
C HIS A 934 23.97 -28.47 23.64
N SER A 935 23.36 -29.41 22.91
CA SER A 935 23.15 -30.78 23.39
C SER A 935 22.78 -31.72 22.24
N ASN A 936 23.53 -32.80 22.10
CA ASN A 936 23.47 -33.81 21.03
C ASN A 936 22.38 -34.88 21.22
N ASN A 937 21.23 -34.56 21.83
CA ASN A 937 20.18 -35.58 22.04
C ASN A 937 18.75 -35.08 21.75
N PRO A 938 18.18 -35.37 20.56
CA PRO A 938 16.97 -34.71 20.05
C PRO A 938 15.67 -35.12 20.77
N LYS A 939 15.62 -36.29 21.43
CA LYS A 939 14.39 -36.79 22.08
C LYS A 939 14.16 -36.29 23.51
N LYS A 940 15.17 -35.66 24.13
CA LYS A 940 15.06 -35.03 25.47
C LYS A 940 14.97 -33.50 25.41
N ALA A 941 15.05 -32.94 24.19
CA ALA A 941 15.16 -31.51 23.92
C ALA A 941 13.80 -30.78 23.75
N ILE A 942 12.67 -31.50 23.74
CA ILE A 942 11.32 -30.96 23.41
C ILE A 942 10.44 -30.88 24.66
N ARG A 943 11.02 -30.46 25.78
CA ARG A 943 10.25 -29.94 26.93
C ARG A 943 10.93 -28.64 27.34
N ASP A 944 10.83 -27.64 26.47
CA ASP A 944 11.26 -26.29 26.79
C ASP A 944 10.37 -25.78 27.93
N PHE A 945 10.90 -25.82 29.14
CA PHE A 945 10.17 -25.56 30.37
C PHE A 945 9.59 -24.14 30.36
N LEU A 946 8.27 -24.03 30.17
CA LEU A 946 7.53 -22.92 30.73
C LEU A 946 7.58 -23.04 32.26
N SER A 947 8.27 -22.11 32.91
CA SER A 947 8.24 -22.05 34.37
C SER A 947 6.98 -21.33 34.80
N GLN A 948 6.12 -22.01 35.55
CA GLN A 948 4.98 -21.38 36.21
C GLN A 948 5.52 -20.39 37.25
N MET A 949 5.23 -19.11 37.04
CA MET A 949 5.76 -18.02 37.86
C MET A 949 4.80 -17.65 38.98
N LYS A 950 3.51 -17.55 38.65
CA LYS A 950 2.51 -17.02 39.58
C LYS A 950 1.10 -17.50 39.25
N ASN A 951 0.34 -17.79 40.30
CA ASN A 951 -1.10 -17.98 40.25
C ASN A 951 -1.80 -16.75 40.81
N PHE A 952 -2.78 -16.24 40.08
CA PHE A 952 -3.69 -15.22 40.58
C PHE A 952 -4.90 -15.91 41.19
N GLN A 953 -5.17 -15.61 42.46
CA GLN A 953 -6.35 -16.08 43.17
C GLN A 953 -7.39 -14.97 43.24
N GLN A 954 -8.67 -15.32 43.15
CA GLN A 954 -9.75 -14.36 43.32
C GLN A 954 -9.85 -13.92 44.80
N SER A 955 -10.06 -12.62 45.04
CA SER A 955 -10.15 -12.03 46.38
C SER A 955 -11.40 -12.53 47.12
N SER A 956 -11.23 -13.00 48.37
CA SER A 956 -12.27 -13.62 49.20
C SER A 956 -13.46 -12.70 49.52
N HIS A 957 -13.33 -11.38 49.38
CA HIS A 957 -14.41 -10.41 49.57
C HIS A 957 -15.40 -10.30 48.40
N SER A 958 -15.16 -11.01 47.28
CA SER A 958 -16.04 -11.04 46.10
C SER A 958 -16.84 -12.33 45.94
N ILE A 959 -16.87 -13.18 46.98
CA ILE A 959 -17.57 -14.47 46.98
C ILE A 959 -19.06 -14.24 47.30
N VAL A 960 -19.79 -13.67 46.34
CA VAL A 960 -21.24 -13.83 46.25
C VAL A 960 -21.53 -14.46 44.89
N GLY A 961 -21.44 -15.79 44.81
CA GLY A 961 -21.85 -16.59 43.63
C GLY A 961 -20.75 -17.06 42.67
N HIS A 962 -21.13 -17.95 41.73
CA HIS A 962 -20.24 -18.60 40.76
C HIS A 962 -19.70 -17.61 39.70
N THR A 963 -18.64 -16.89 40.05
CA THR A 963 -17.96 -15.95 39.14
C THR A 963 -16.91 -16.69 38.31
N SER A 964 -16.96 -16.54 36.99
CA SER A 964 -16.04 -17.13 36.00
C SER A 964 -15.43 -16.02 35.15
N ILE A 965 -14.14 -16.13 34.82
CA ILE A 965 -13.50 -15.22 33.85
C ILE A 965 -13.99 -15.56 32.44
N ASN A 966 -14.35 -14.54 31.66
CA ASN A 966 -14.63 -14.65 30.24
C ASN A 966 -13.42 -14.23 29.37
N CYS A 967 -12.63 -13.29 29.86
CA CYS A 967 -11.44 -12.78 29.17
C CYS A 967 -10.46 -12.19 30.19
N ILE A 968 -9.17 -12.51 30.06
CA ILE A 968 -8.08 -11.79 30.73
C ILE A 968 -6.96 -11.50 29.73
N ARG A 969 -6.40 -10.29 29.79
CA ARG A 969 -5.34 -9.81 28.88
C ARG A 969 -4.29 -9.03 29.65
N TRP A 970 -3.06 -9.03 29.12
CA TRP A 970 -2.08 -8.02 29.51
C TRP A 970 -2.57 -6.63 29.08
N ALA A 971 -2.41 -5.65 29.95
CA ALA A 971 -2.51 -4.26 29.54
C ALA A 971 -1.42 -3.97 28.49
N PRO A 972 -1.69 -3.08 27.53
CA PRO A 972 -0.86 -3.01 26.34
C PRO A 972 0.52 -2.39 26.63
N GLN A 973 0.68 -1.56 27.68
CA GLN A 973 1.99 -1.05 28.12
C GLN A 973 2.68 -1.98 29.13
N PRO A 974 3.99 -2.28 28.97
CA PRO A 974 4.77 -3.05 29.93
C PRO A 974 4.64 -2.53 31.37
N GLY A 975 4.17 -3.40 32.28
CA GLY A 975 4.00 -3.07 33.71
C GLY A 975 2.71 -2.32 34.08
N GLN A 976 1.80 -2.04 33.12
CA GLN A 976 0.55 -1.32 33.39
C GLN A 976 -0.51 -2.16 34.12
N GLY A 977 -0.44 -3.49 34.04
CA GLY A 977 -1.33 -4.39 34.77
C GLY A 977 -1.92 -5.52 33.92
N LEU A 978 -2.83 -6.28 34.52
CA LEU A 978 -3.63 -7.32 33.86
C LEU A 978 -5.11 -6.95 33.96
N ILE A 979 -5.84 -6.97 32.86
CA ILE A 979 -7.26 -6.59 32.83
C ILE A 979 -8.10 -7.83 32.59
N TYR A 980 -9.13 -8.03 33.40
CA TYR A 980 -10.00 -9.19 33.31
C TYR A 980 -11.49 -8.83 33.38
N ALA A 981 -12.28 -9.65 32.70
CA ALA A 981 -13.73 -9.55 32.57
C ALA A 981 -14.39 -10.85 32.99
N THR A 982 -15.58 -10.76 33.58
CA THR A 982 -16.29 -11.89 34.16
C THR A 982 -17.69 -12.10 33.59
N ASN A 983 -18.24 -13.28 33.86
CA ASN A 983 -19.63 -13.63 33.60
C ASN A 983 -20.66 -12.82 34.41
N THR A 984 -20.24 -12.08 35.45
CA THR A 984 -21.09 -11.18 36.23
C THR A 984 -21.03 -9.74 35.75
N GLY A 985 -20.25 -9.45 34.70
CA GLY A 985 -20.10 -8.12 34.11
C GLY A 985 -19.09 -7.23 34.82
N ARG A 986 -18.37 -7.79 35.79
CA ARG A 986 -17.23 -7.13 36.41
C ARG A 986 -16.09 -6.99 35.42
N LEU A 987 -15.52 -5.78 35.36
CA LEU A 987 -14.34 -5.43 34.57
C LEU A 987 -13.33 -4.75 35.50
N ALA A 988 -12.15 -5.32 35.66
CA ALA A 988 -11.17 -4.85 36.64
C ALA A 988 -9.73 -4.99 36.16
N ILE A 989 -8.83 -4.16 36.70
CA ILE A 989 -7.37 -4.21 36.48
C ILE A 989 -6.64 -4.66 37.75
N LEU A 990 -5.64 -5.51 37.58
CA LEU A 990 -4.68 -5.95 38.59
C LEU A 990 -3.36 -5.21 38.36
N TYR A 991 -2.88 -4.44 39.35
CA TYR A 991 -1.66 -3.61 39.28
C TYR A 991 -0.83 -3.62 40.55
#